data_AF-A0AAV6W5Z7-F1
#
_entry.id   AF-A0AAV6W5Z7-F1
#
_cell.length_a   1.000
_cell.length_b   1.000
_cell.length_c   1.000
_cell.angle_alpha   90.00
_cell.angle_beta   90.00
_cell.angle_gamma   90.00
#
_symmetry.space_group_name_H-M   'P 1'
#
loop_
_entity.id
_entity.type
_entity.pdbx_description
1 polymer ?
#
loop_
_entity_poly.entity_id
_entity_poly.type
_entity_poly.pdbx_seq_one_letter_code
_entity_poly.pdbx_strand_id
1 'polypeptide(L)'
;MAFTNLIPLISTLLLSSFLLLSHGLIDQNQTFQSMIIQACDKINNQDSCLSNLQSHVESHGHHTSLSVLRAALQNTLNEAMKAIDSITKFNTLSISYREQLAINDCKELLDFSVSELAWSLSEMNKIRSGFKNPQLEGNLKAWLSAALSNQDTCLEGFEGTDRRLEHFVKGSLEQVTQLIGNVLTLYTQMHSLPFRPPRNNNATYTENGNKGFPKWMSDGDKDFLVSGRKGMHVDSVVALDGSGDYRSIGQAIYEAPTYSKRRYVIYVKKGVYQENIDMKKKKTNIMLLGDGIGRTVITGNRNFMQGWTTFRTATVAVSGKGFIARDITFRNTAGPQSHQGVALRVDSDQSAFYRCSIEGHQDTLYAHSLRQFYRECTISGTIDFIFGNGAAVLQNCKIFTLDPLPLQKITITAQGRKDPHQSTGFSIQDSYIYANKPTYLGRPWKMYSRTVFMNTYMSKMVQPRGWLEWYGDFALGTLWYGEYKNYGPGSSVSDRVRWPGYHVISDASTASLFSVGRFIDGMSWLPGTGIRFSAAMVVALTVTSLKKDKSKGPDVSASQKAITNICQTTDYEQACVESLKSAANDTTDPKKLIELAFEAAMKHINDAVKNSTVLEQVQKDQRGKAAFATCRDLANRAVHDLKRSFNKFNTFDITYFDNMLSDLKIWLSGAITYQETCLDGFEGVPGDSGEKMRDALKMAMEMTSNALAMVAEIATFLESMGGSQNITSRRLLSERLPVMGHNDDFPDWMEFNKRKLLNAPPEHLKIDLIVAKDGSGKYRTINEALKEIPRNSNRTFVLHIKEGIYQEKVHIDSTLTKLFMIGDGPTKTRITGKLNYKDGSSTFNSATVAVEGDHFIARDIGFENSAGPIKEQAVALRVSADLVIFYNCHMDGYQDTLYAHTYRQYYRDCVISGTIDFIFGDSAAVFQGCTLLFRKPLGGQECIATAQGRTNVRQPTGFVLQNCTFKADPEFQPLTKHHKSYLGRPWRQFSRTIIMESFLDDLIQPLGWVKWPGESYIETLFYVEFNNRGPAAPKAEREKWPGIKELPSNRVQRFTAAEFIDGTRWIAPTKVPYNAEFIFPVPKDDPNIKYSPVVPEENKDLGSAKDKAAYVNTPPDVLETPATPPPPPPTTDSTPPQPSNNSETPNTDNSPPSDESSPSIPISGIAGPPETSHVYADAPALSPVSQPTKFTSNKLSVLKLYFRGV
;
A
#
# COMPACT_ATOMS: atom_id res chain seq x y z
N MET A 1 -23.39 39.90 -59.35
CA MET A 1 -24.53 39.37 -58.56
C MET A 1 -24.16 37.97 -58.09
N ALA A 2 -23.94 37.75 -56.79
CA ALA A 2 -23.70 36.43 -56.17
C ALA A 2 -23.69 36.55 -54.62
N PHE A 3 -24.74 37.11 -54.01
CA PHE A 3 -24.75 37.45 -52.57
C PHE A 3 -25.99 36.94 -51.83
N THR A 4 -26.49 35.77 -52.23
CA THR A 4 -27.70 35.13 -51.68
C THR A 4 -27.49 33.61 -51.63
N ASN A 5 -27.07 33.08 -50.48
CA ASN A 5 -27.28 31.67 -50.07
C ASN A 5 -26.70 31.29 -48.67
N LEU A 6 -25.96 32.16 -47.98
CA LEU A 6 -25.34 31.80 -46.68
C LEU A 6 -26.26 31.87 -45.44
N ILE A 7 -27.43 32.52 -45.57
CA ILE A 7 -28.34 32.81 -44.45
C ILE A 7 -29.07 31.56 -43.87
N PRO A 8 -29.65 30.63 -44.67
CA PRO A 8 -30.46 29.54 -44.11
C PRO A 8 -29.64 28.52 -43.29
N LEU A 9 -28.33 28.38 -43.57
CA LEU A 9 -27.45 27.44 -42.88
C LEU A 9 -27.11 27.89 -41.44
N ILE A 10 -27.10 29.20 -41.19
CA ILE A 10 -26.80 29.76 -39.86
C ILE A 10 -28.00 29.60 -38.92
N SER A 11 -29.22 29.68 -39.46
CA SER A 11 -30.47 29.49 -38.69
C SER A 11 -30.57 28.08 -38.07
N THR A 12 -30.25 27.03 -38.85
CA THR A 12 -30.32 25.64 -38.38
C THR A 12 -29.20 25.28 -37.39
N LEU A 13 -28.02 25.89 -37.51
CA LEU A 13 -26.93 25.76 -36.52
C LEU A 13 -27.22 26.48 -35.19
N LEU A 14 -28.02 27.56 -35.20
CA LEU A 14 -28.42 28.26 -33.99
C LEU A 14 -29.57 27.55 -33.24
N LEU A 15 -30.56 26.97 -33.95
CA LEU A 15 -31.61 26.17 -33.29
C LEU A 15 -31.06 24.90 -32.62
N SER A 16 -30.13 24.20 -33.28
CA SER A 16 -29.53 22.97 -32.75
C SER A 16 -28.64 23.21 -31.52
N SER A 17 -27.92 24.33 -31.48
CA SER A 17 -27.14 24.71 -30.29
C SER A 17 -28.02 25.20 -29.12
N PHE A 18 -29.16 25.84 -29.38
CA PHE A 18 -30.15 26.14 -28.33
C PHE A 18 -30.80 24.88 -27.73
N LEU A 19 -31.06 23.86 -28.55
CA LEU A 19 -31.56 22.55 -28.08
C LEU A 19 -30.53 21.80 -27.23
N LEU A 20 -29.24 21.86 -27.56
CA LEU A 20 -28.19 21.24 -26.73
C LEU A 20 -28.04 21.93 -25.36
N LEU A 21 -28.22 23.26 -25.30
CA LEU A 21 -28.20 24.00 -24.05
C LEU A 21 -29.40 23.70 -23.13
N SER A 22 -30.58 23.38 -23.66
CA SER A 22 -31.71 22.97 -22.82
C SER A 22 -31.54 21.55 -22.26
N HIS A 23 -30.99 20.61 -23.03
CA HIS A 23 -30.76 19.24 -22.56
C HIS A 23 -29.78 19.17 -21.39
N GLY A 24 -28.71 19.98 -21.39
CA GLY A 24 -27.75 20.03 -20.28
C GLY A 24 -28.32 20.51 -18.94
N LEU A 25 -29.42 21.27 -18.95
CA LEU A 25 -30.15 21.69 -17.75
C LEU A 25 -31.23 20.69 -17.32
N ILE A 26 -31.71 19.85 -18.23
CA ILE A 26 -32.70 18.79 -17.95
C ILE A 26 -32.04 17.60 -17.24
N ASP A 27 -30.85 17.19 -17.67
CA ASP A 27 -30.15 15.98 -17.19
C ASP A 27 -29.75 16.05 -15.70
N GLN A 28 -29.24 17.20 -15.24
CA GLN A 28 -28.99 17.42 -13.80
C GLN A 28 -30.27 17.47 -12.95
N ASN A 29 -31.40 17.87 -13.53
CA ASN A 29 -32.68 17.91 -12.83
C ASN A 29 -33.31 16.51 -12.72
N GLN A 30 -33.20 15.69 -13.77
CA GLN A 30 -33.63 14.29 -13.75
C GLN A 30 -32.84 13.45 -12.74
N THR A 31 -31.50 13.60 -12.69
CA THR A 31 -30.66 12.90 -11.72
C THR A 31 -30.96 13.33 -10.27
N PHE A 32 -31.22 14.62 -10.01
CA PHE A 32 -31.65 15.11 -8.69
C PHE A 32 -32.98 14.48 -8.22
N GLN A 33 -34.01 14.47 -9.08
CA GLN A 33 -35.31 13.86 -8.72
C GLN A 33 -35.20 12.35 -8.50
N SER A 34 -34.36 11.64 -9.25
CA SER A 34 -34.15 10.20 -9.08
C SER A 34 -33.69 9.83 -7.66
N MET A 35 -32.79 10.62 -7.07
CA MET A 35 -32.31 10.40 -5.69
C MET A 35 -33.39 10.68 -4.64
N ILE A 36 -34.28 11.66 -4.87
CA ILE A 36 -35.41 11.94 -3.97
C ILE A 36 -36.45 10.82 -4.04
N ILE A 37 -36.76 10.33 -5.25
CA ILE A 37 -37.65 9.17 -5.46
C ILE A 37 -37.09 7.93 -4.75
N GLN A 38 -35.79 7.66 -4.90
CA GLN A 38 -35.13 6.52 -4.27
C GLN A 38 -35.01 6.66 -2.74
N ALA A 39 -34.87 7.87 -2.20
CA ALA A 39 -34.91 8.10 -0.75
C ALA A 39 -36.26 7.68 -0.14
N CYS A 40 -37.33 7.80 -0.92
CA CYS A 40 -38.71 7.45 -0.55
C CYS A 40 -39.22 6.13 -1.16
N ASP A 41 -38.34 5.29 -1.72
CA ASP A 41 -38.71 3.98 -2.28
C ASP A 41 -39.36 3.09 -1.20
N LYS A 42 -40.51 2.50 -1.53
CA LYS A 42 -41.32 1.61 -0.67
C LYS A 42 -41.72 2.21 0.70
N ILE A 43 -41.85 3.54 0.79
CA ILE A 43 -42.37 4.22 1.99
C ILE A 43 -43.90 4.31 1.95
N ASN A 44 -44.57 3.87 3.02
CA ASN A 44 -46.04 3.75 3.13
C ASN A 44 -46.82 5.06 2.85
N ASN A 45 -46.19 6.22 2.97
CA ASN A 45 -46.69 7.49 2.48
C ASN A 45 -45.59 8.18 1.65
N GLN A 46 -45.42 7.71 0.42
CA GLN A 46 -44.38 8.18 -0.49
C GLN A 46 -44.53 9.68 -0.80
N ASP A 47 -45.74 10.17 -1.06
CA ASP A 47 -45.98 11.59 -1.38
C ASP A 47 -45.58 12.53 -0.23
N SER A 48 -45.91 12.19 1.02
CA SER A 48 -45.46 12.97 2.18
C SER A 48 -43.95 12.91 2.35
N CYS A 49 -43.32 11.76 2.09
CA CYS A 49 -41.86 11.63 2.09
C CYS A 49 -41.22 12.54 1.03
N LEU A 50 -41.70 12.50 -0.23
CA LEU A 50 -41.21 13.34 -1.33
C LEU A 50 -41.35 14.83 -1.00
N SER A 51 -42.53 15.25 -0.54
CA SER A 51 -42.83 16.65 -0.16
C SER A 51 -41.94 17.14 0.98
N ASN A 52 -41.77 16.34 2.04
CA ASN A 52 -40.90 16.68 3.18
C ASN A 52 -39.44 16.83 2.76
N LEU A 53 -38.94 15.98 1.85
CA LEU A 53 -37.58 16.06 1.32
C LEU A 53 -37.37 17.26 0.39
N GLN A 54 -38.33 17.54 -0.51
CA GLN A 54 -38.27 18.69 -1.41
C GLN A 54 -38.19 20.00 -0.59
N SER A 55 -39.10 20.19 0.37
CA SER A 55 -39.09 21.35 1.28
C SER A 55 -37.79 21.46 2.10
N HIS A 56 -37.20 20.34 2.55
CA HIS A 56 -35.92 20.35 3.26
C HIS A 56 -34.71 20.70 2.38
N VAL A 57 -34.75 20.45 1.07
CA VAL A 57 -33.66 20.86 0.16
C VAL A 57 -33.84 22.31 -0.30
N GLU A 58 -35.07 22.71 -0.65
CA GLU A 58 -35.42 24.08 -1.06
C GLU A 58 -35.02 25.12 0.00
N SER A 59 -35.35 24.86 1.27
CA SER A 59 -35.00 25.71 2.43
C SER A 59 -33.49 25.89 2.66
N HIS A 60 -32.63 25.16 1.96
CA HIS A 60 -31.17 25.23 2.09
C HIS A 60 -30.44 25.77 0.85
N GLY A 61 -31.16 26.21 -0.19
CA GLY A 61 -30.66 27.04 -1.29
C GLY A 61 -29.70 26.39 -2.30
N HIS A 62 -29.37 25.10 -2.16
CA HIS A 62 -28.44 24.39 -3.05
C HIS A 62 -28.89 22.95 -3.33
N HIS A 63 -29.23 22.67 -4.59
CA HIS A 63 -29.62 21.34 -5.07
C HIS A 63 -28.36 20.51 -5.35
N THR A 64 -28.07 19.52 -4.50
CA THR A 64 -26.91 18.62 -4.62
C THR A 64 -27.26 17.24 -4.08
N SER A 65 -26.58 16.19 -4.55
CA SER A 65 -26.75 14.83 -3.98
C SER A 65 -26.48 14.78 -2.47
N LEU A 66 -25.57 15.63 -1.96
CA LEU A 66 -25.26 15.74 -0.54
C LEU A 66 -26.40 16.39 0.27
N SER A 67 -27.12 17.36 -0.29
CA SER A 67 -28.30 17.95 0.36
C SER A 67 -29.51 16.99 0.33
N VAL A 68 -29.69 16.18 -0.71
CA VAL A 68 -30.69 15.09 -0.72
C VAL A 68 -30.38 14.06 0.36
N LEU A 69 -29.15 13.54 0.42
CA LEU A 69 -28.75 12.56 1.44
C LEU A 69 -28.90 13.12 2.88
N ARG A 70 -28.57 14.40 3.10
CA ARG A 70 -28.78 15.09 4.37
C ARG A 70 -30.27 15.16 4.75
N ALA A 71 -31.13 15.55 3.81
CA ALA A 71 -32.58 15.63 4.03
C ALA A 71 -33.15 14.24 4.34
N ALA A 72 -32.73 13.21 3.60
CA ALA A 72 -33.13 11.81 3.85
C ALA A 72 -32.71 11.34 5.24
N LEU A 73 -31.49 11.64 5.68
CA LEU A 73 -31.02 11.34 7.04
C LEU A 73 -31.80 12.09 8.13
N GLN A 74 -32.11 13.38 7.92
CA GLN A 74 -32.91 14.16 8.89
C GLN A 74 -34.33 13.62 9.01
N ASN A 75 -34.97 13.27 7.88
CA ASN A 75 -36.28 12.61 7.86
C ASN A 75 -36.23 11.25 8.58
N THR A 76 -35.19 10.45 8.32
CA THR A 76 -34.97 9.15 8.96
C THR A 76 -34.79 9.26 10.48
N LEU A 77 -34.03 10.26 10.95
CA LEU A 77 -33.87 10.55 12.38
C LEU A 77 -35.22 10.94 13.02
N ASN A 78 -35.99 11.80 12.36
CA ASN A 78 -37.29 12.25 12.84
C ASN A 78 -38.30 11.08 12.97
N GLU A 79 -38.35 10.16 11.99
CA GLU A 79 -39.20 8.97 12.07
C GLU A 79 -38.70 7.95 13.11
N ALA A 80 -37.38 7.78 13.28
CA ALA A 80 -36.83 6.94 14.34
C ALA A 80 -37.24 7.41 15.74
N MET A 81 -37.30 8.73 15.96
CA MET A 81 -37.81 9.32 17.21
C MET A 81 -39.32 9.06 17.40
N LYS A 82 -40.15 9.25 16.37
CA LYS A 82 -41.59 8.93 16.42
C LYS A 82 -41.88 7.45 16.67
N ALA A 83 -41.01 6.55 16.20
CA ALA A 83 -41.12 5.12 16.47
C ALA A 83 -40.86 4.78 17.94
N ILE A 84 -39.94 5.48 18.63
CA ILE A 84 -39.72 5.35 20.09
C ILE A 84 -41.00 5.73 20.85
N ASP A 85 -41.61 6.87 20.52
CA ASP A 85 -42.87 7.32 21.14
C ASP A 85 -44.02 6.34 20.91
N SER A 86 -44.06 5.71 19.74
CA SER A 86 -45.10 4.76 19.36
C SER A 86 -44.93 3.41 20.09
N ILE A 87 -43.72 2.85 20.09
CA ILE A 87 -43.39 1.61 20.80
C ILE A 87 -43.51 1.78 22.32
N THR A 88 -43.25 2.97 22.85
CA THR A 88 -43.43 3.27 24.27
C THR A 88 -44.88 3.13 24.72
N LYS A 89 -45.86 3.41 23.85
CA LYS A 89 -47.30 3.22 24.14
C LYS A 89 -47.68 1.75 24.25
N PHE A 90 -47.01 0.83 23.56
CA PHE A 90 -47.31 -0.61 23.65
C PHE A 90 -46.87 -1.26 24.97
N ASN A 91 -46.05 -0.57 25.78
CA ASN A 91 -45.63 -1.06 27.09
C ASN A 91 -46.79 -1.30 28.06
N THR A 92 -47.92 -0.60 27.89
CA THR A 92 -49.15 -0.81 28.68
C THR A 92 -50.05 -1.92 28.12
N LEU A 93 -49.78 -2.43 26.92
CA LEU A 93 -50.50 -3.55 26.29
C LEU A 93 -49.80 -4.91 26.50
N SER A 94 -48.69 -4.90 27.25
CA SER A 94 -47.84 -6.05 27.56
C SER A 94 -48.41 -6.85 28.74
N ILE A 95 -48.63 -8.15 28.54
CA ILE A 95 -49.27 -9.04 29.54
C ILE A 95 -48.27 -9.97 30.23
N SER A 96 -47.06 -10.11 29.68
CA SER A 96 -45.95 -10.89 30.24
C SER A 96 -44.71 -10.05 30.49
N TYR A 97 -43.89 -10.48 31.46
CA TYR A 97 -42.58 -9.86 31.75
C TYR A 97 -41.62 -9.94 30.55
N ARG A 98 -41.73 -11.00 29.74
CA ARG A 98 -40.87 -11.21 28.56
C ARG A 98 -41.16 -10.22 27.44
N GLU A 99 -42.44 -9.92 27.16
CA GLU A 99 -42.82 -8.81 26.27
C GLU A 99 -42.31 -7.45 26.81
N GLN A 100 -42.37 -7.20 28.12
CA GLN A 100 -41.85 -5.95 28.72
C GLN A 100 -40.34 -5.82 28.52
N LEU A 101 -39.57 -6.90 28.66
CA LEU A 101 -38.14 -6.91 28.33
C LEU A 101 -37.90 -6.64 26.84
N ALA A 102 -38.65 -7.29 25.93
CA ALA A 102 -38.55 -7.06 24.50
C ALA A 102 -38.85 -5.61 24.09
N ILE A 103 -39.91 -5.01 24.65
CA ILE A 103 -40.28 -3.60 24.41
C ILE A 103 -39.21 -2.64 24.93
N ASN A 104 -38.57 -2.97 26.05
CA ASN A 104 -37.48 -2.15 26.60
C ASN A 104 -36.16 -2.34 25.82
N ASP A 105 -35.90 -3.52 25.26
CA ASP A 105 -34.82 -3.75 24.28
C ASP A 105 -35.06 -2.90 23.03
N CYS A 106 -36.28 -2.89 22.49
CA CYS A 106 -36.64 -2.06 21.34
C CYS A 106 -36.45 -0.56 21.58
N LYS A 107 -36.78 -0.04 22.77
CA LYS A 107 -36.50 1.37 23.13
C LYS A 107 -35.01 1.65 23.18
N GLU A 108 -34.24 0.78 23.83
CA GLU A 108 -32.78 0.91 23.96
C GLU A 108 -32.08 0.84 22.60
N LEU A 109 -32.49 -0.08 21.75
CA LEU A 109 -31.97 -0.29 20.40
C LEU A 109 -32.35 0.84 19.43
N LEU A 110 -33.55 1.43 19.56
CA LEU A 110 -33.90 2.64 18.80
C LEU A 110 -33.18 3.89 19.29
N ASP A 111 -32.97 4.08 20.60
CA ASP A 111 -32.12 5.15 21.13
C ASP A 111 -30.67 5.04 20.60
N PHE A 112 -30.20 3.79 20.44
CA PHE A 112 -28.91 3.51 19.82
C PHE A 112 -28.88 3.90 18.33
N SER A 113 -29.94 3.61 17.55
CA SER A 113 -30.08 4.05 16.16
C SER A 113 -30.23 5.56 16.02
N VAL A 114 -31.00 6.22 16.90
CA VAL A 114 -31.13 7.68 16.97
C VAL A 114 -29.77 8.33 17.22
N SER A 115 -28.98 7.78 18.14
CA SER A 115 -27.59 8.21 18.38
C SER A 115 -26.71 8.07 17.12
N GLU A 116 -26.78 6.93 16.43
CA GLU A 116 -25.99 6.64 15.23
C GLU A 116 -26.38 7.51 14.01
N LEU A 117 -27.67 7.79 13.84
CA LEU A 117 -28.19 8.72 12.84
C LEU A 117 -27.79 10.16 13.15
N ALA A 118 -27.86 10.58 14.42
CA ALA A 118 -27.42 11.91 14.86
C ALA A 118 -25.91 12.11 14.69
N TRP A 119 -25.08 11.10 14.97
CA TRP A 119 -23.65 11.13 14.69
C TRP A 119 -23.37 11.24 13.17
N SER A 120 -24.11 10.48 12.35
CA SER A 120 -24.00 10.53 10.88
C SER A 120 -24.34 11.92 10.32
N LEU A 121 -25.42 12.54 10.79
CA LEU A 121 -25.78 13.92 10.48
C LEU A 121 -24.74 14.94 10.96
N SER A 122 -24.14 14.71 12.13
CA SER A 122 -23.08 15.56 12.68
C SER A 122 -21.86 15.60 11.75
N GLU A 123 -21.41 14.44 11.24
CA GLU A 123 -20.27 14.39 10.31
C GLU A 123 -20.61 14.93 8.91
N MET A 124 -21.85 14.79 8.43
CA MET A 124 -22.29 15.45 7.19
C MET A 124 -22.20 16.99 7.25
N ASN A 125 -22.31 17.61 8.43
CA ASN A 125 -22.06 19.05 8.55
C ASN A 125 -20.61 19.42 8.23
N LYS A 126 -19.65 18.57 8.60
CA LYS A 126 -18.21 18.78 8.33
C LYS A 126 -17.86 18.53 6.86
N ILE A 127 -18.51 17.55 6.23
CA ILE A 127 -18.38 17.33 4.77
C ILE A 127 -18.90 18.56 4.00
N ARG A 128 -20.01 19.18 4.42
CA ARG A 128 -20.56 20.40 3.78
C ARG A 128 -19.62 21.61 3.88
N SER A 129 -18.76 21.71 4.90
CA SER A 129 -17.75 22.77 5.03
C SER A 129 -16.42 22.47 4.32
N GLY A 130 -16.38 21.47 3.43
CA GLY A 130 -15.26 21.21 2.52
C GLY A 130 -14.27 20.13 2.96
N PHE A 131 -14.44 19.56 4.16
CA PHE A 131 -13.52 18.55 4.69
C PHE A 131 -13.68 17.20 3.99
N LYS A 132 -12.82 16.92 2.99
CA LYS A 132 -12.67 15.59 2.36
C LYS A 132 -11.73 14.68 3.16
N ASN A 133 -12.03 14.50 4.44
CA ASN A 133 -11.44 13.46 5.29
C ASN A 133 -12.31 12.20 5.14
N PRO A 134 -11.84 11.09 4.53
CA PRO A 134 -12.72 9.94 4.34
C PRO A 134 -12.88 9.09 5.61
N GLN A 135 -12.15 9.31 6.72
CA GLN A 135 -12.55 8.70 8.02
C GLN A 135 -14.02 9.05 8.37
N LEU A 136 -14.50 10.21 7.92
CA LEU A 136 -15.92 10.60 7.95
C LEU A 136 -16.82 9.63 7.17
N GLU A 137 -16.44 9.25 5.95
CA GLU A 137 -17.13 8.30 5.08
C GLU A 137 -17.28 6.92 5.73
N GLY A 138 -16.21 6.40 6.34
CA GLY A 138 -16.24 5.13 7.08
C GLY A 138 -17.14 5.18 8.32
N ASN A 139 -17.10 6.29 9.05
CA ASN A 139 -17.97 6.51 10.20
C ASN A 139 -19.46 6.50 9.80
N LEU A 140 -19.85 7.25 8.74
CA LEU A 140 -21.21 7.22 8.20
C LEU A 140 -21.64 5.79 7.86
N LYS A 141 -20.82 5.03 7.14
CA LYS A 141 -21.18 3.66 6.73
C LYS A 141 -21.31 2.71 7.92
N ALA A 142 -20.39 2.79 8.88
CA ALA A 142 -20.40 1.95 10.09
C ALA A 142 -21.64 2.23 10.95
N TRP A 143 -21.94 3.51 11.19
CA TRP A 143 -23.08 3.92 12.03
C TRP A 143 -24.42 3.63 11.35
N LEU A 144 -24.57 3.83 10.04
CA LEU A 144 -25.79 3.43 9.32
C LEU A 144 -25.99 1.91 9.28
N SER A 145 -24.91 1.14 9.21
CA SER A 145 -24.99 -0.32 9.25
C SER A 145 -25.44 -0.84 10.62
N ALA A 146 -24.98 -0.21 11.70
CA ALA A 146 -25.42 -0.47 13.06
C ALA A 146 -26.88 -0.01 13.28
N ALA A 147 -27.22 1.20 12.82
CA ALA A 147 -28.55 1.79 12.98
C ALA A 147 -29.66 0.96 12.33
N LEU A 148 -29.34 0.15 11.32
CA LEU A 148 -30.21 -0.83 10.64
C LEU A 148 -30.23 -2.23 11.30
N SER A 149 -29.21 -2.56 12.10
CA SER A 149 -29.11 -3.85 12.81
C SER A 149 -29.97 -3.87 14.08
N ASN A 150 -30.11 -2.70 14.71
CA ASN A 150 -30.77 -2.55 16.00
C ASN A 150 -32.28 -2.90 15.93
N GLN A 151 -32.99 -2.59 14.83
CA GLN A 151 -34.41 -2.96 14.68
C GLN A 151 -34.61 -4.47 14.54
N ASP A 152 -33.67 -5.18 13.92
CA ASP A 152 -33.72 -6.64 13.79
C ASP A 152 -33.57 -7.30 15.17
N THR A 153 -32.61 -6.85 15.98
CA THR A 153 -32.42 -7.35 17.36
C THR A 153 -33.59 -6.98 18.28
N CYS A 154 -34.26 -5.85 18.03
CA CYS A 154 -35.50 -5.49 18.72
C CYS A 154 -36.63 -6.50 18.44
N LEU A 155 -36.84 -6.87 17.18
CA LEU A 155 -37.85 -7.87 16.81
C LEU A 155 -37.50 -9.28 17.35
N GLU A 156 -36.21 -9.62 17.38
CA GLU A 156 -35.70 -10.85 18.02
C GLU A 156 -35.96 -10.90 19.52
N GLY A 157 -36.08 -9.75 20.20
CA GLY A 157 -36.49 -9.67 21.61
C GLY A 157 -37.83 -10.35 21.90
N PHE A 158 -38.72 -10.43 20.91
CA PHE A 158 -40.02 -11.11 21.03
C PHE A 158 -39.94 -12.64 20.84
N GLU A 159 -38.77 -13.22 20.59
CA GLU A 159 -38.61 -14.68 20.56
C GLU A 159 -39.02 -15.28 21.92
N GLY A 160 -39.88 -16.30 21.90
CA GLY A 160 -40.46 -16.93 23.10
C GLY A 160 -41.63 -16.16 23.73
N THR A 161 -42.17 -15.12 23.06
CA THR A 161 -43.47 -14.51 23.41
C THR A 161 -44.61 -15.07 22.55
N ASP A 162 -45.85 -14.59 22.76
CA ASP A 162 -46.99 -14.86 21.88
C ASP A 162 -46.88 -14.19 20.49
N ARG A 163 -45.88 -13.32 20.27
CA ARG A 163 -45.65 -12.50 19.08
C ARG A 163 -46.79 -11.52 18.72
N ARG A 164 -47.79 -11.36 19.59
CA ARG A 164 -48.90 -10.41 19.39
C ARG A 164 -48.41 -8.96 19.33
N LEU A 165 -47.50 -8.58 20.23
CA LEU A 165 -46.88 -7.26 20.23
C LEU A 165 -45.75 -7.10 19.21
N GLU A 166 -45.13 -8.20 18.75
CA GLU A 166 -44.14 -8.18 17.65
C GLU A 166 -44.76 -7.54 16.40
N HIS A 167 -46.03 -7.82 16.08
CA HIS A 167 -46.71 -7.26 14.91
C HIS A 167 -46.86 -5.73 14.98
N PHE A 168 -47.32 -5.18 16.10
CA PHE A 168 -47.49 -3.74 16.29
C PHE A 168 -46.15 -2.99 16.33
N VAL A 169 -45.14 -3.60 16.96
CA VAL A 169 -43.77 -3.07 16.98
C VAL A 169 -43.16 -3.11 15.57
N LYS A 170 -43.30 -4.22 14.84
CA LYS A 170 -42.85 -4.34 13.44
C LYS A 170 -43.47 -3.25 12.55
N GLY A 171 -44.78 -3.04 12.60
CA GLY A 171 -45.44 -1.97 11.84
C GLY A 171 -44.92 -0.56 12.18
N SER A 172 -44.49 -0.34 13.43
CA SER A 172 -43.86 0.91 13.87
C SER A 172 -42.39 1.05 13.42
N LEU A 173 -41.73 -0.06 13.07
CA LEU A 173 -40.33 -0.10 12.65
C LEU A 173 -40.13 -0.20 11.14
N GLU A 174 -41.14 -0.66 10.40
CA GLU A 174 -41.07 -0.96 8.97
C GLU A 174 -40.61 0.27 8.16
N GLN A 175 -41.27 1.42 8.37
CA GLN A 175 -40.90 2.69 7.74
C GLN A 175 -39.49 3.16 8.15
N VAL A 176 -39.10 3.03 9.42
CA VAL A 176 -37.75 3.43 9.89
C VAL A 176 -36.68 2.54 9.27
N THR A 177 -36.93 1.22 9.20
CA THR A 177 -36.03 0.22 8.62
C THR A 177 -35.83 0.49 7.12
N GLN A 178 -36.92 0.77 6.39
CA GLN A 178 -36.85 1.10 4.97
C GLN A 178 -36.14 2.44 4.72
N LEU A 179 -36.40 3.47 5.52
CA LEU A 179 -35.71 4.76 5.41
C LEU A 179 -34.19 4.64 5.63
N ILE A 180 -33.75 3.90 6.66
CA ILE A 180 -32.31 3.64 6.90
C ILE A 180 -31.71 2.83 5.74
N GLY A 181 -32.43 1.84 5.21
CA GLY A 181 -32.02 1.08 4.02
C GLY A 181 -31.86 1.94 2.77
N ASN A 182 -32.83 2.82 2.48
CA ASN A 182 -32.79 3.76 1.36
C ASN A 182 -31.59 4.73 1.50
N VAL A 183 -31.37 5.27 2.71
CA VAL A 183 -30.23 6.15 3.03
C VAL A 183 -28.88 5.45 2.92
N LEU A 184 -28.79 4.16 3.28
CA LEU A 184 -27.57 3.36 3.11
C LEU A 184 -27.34 3.01 1.62
N THR A 185 -28.42 2.81 0.85
CA THR A 185 -28.38 2.51 -0.58
C THR A 185 -27.90 3.73 -1.37
N LEU A 186 -28.67 4.83 -1.38
CA LEU A 186 -28.20 6.14 -0.91
C LEU A 186 -26.68 6.35 -0.93
N TYR A 187 -26.14 6.37 0.27
CA TYR A 187 -24.75 6.62 0.56
C TYR A 187 -23.80 5.71 -0.25
N THR A 188 -24.09 4.41 -0.37
CA THR A 188 -23.17 3.46 -1.03
C THR A 188 -23.17 3.53 -2.56
N GLN A 189 -24.26 3.95 -3.20
CA GLN A 189 -24.30 4.18 -4.64
C GLN A 189 -23.59 5.50 -5.01
N MET A 190 -23.75 6.55 -4.21
CA MET A 190 -23.03 7.83 -4.39
C MET A 190 -21.50 7.69 -4.32
N HIS A 191 -20.98 6.69 -3.60
CA HIS A 191 -19.55 6.42 -3.43
C HIS A 191 -19.12 5.13 -4.17
N SER A 192 -19.71 4.92 -5.34
CA SER A 192 -19.72 3.67 -6.13
C SER A 192 -18.42 2.84 -6.13
N LEU A 193 -18.42 1.76 -5.33
CA LEU A 193 -17.70 0.48 -5.51
C LEU A 193 -18.05 -0.46 -4.33
N PRO A 194 -18.05 -1.80 -4.50
CA PRO A 194 -18.23 -2.72 -3.39
C PRO A 194 -17.08 -2.61 -2.38
N PHE A 195 -17.45 -2.63 -1.10
CA PHE A 195 -16.60 -2.68 0.07
C PHE A 195 -15.29 -1.87 0.06
N ARG A 196 -15.45 -0.54 0.02
CA ARG A 196 -14.43 0.42 0.47
C ARG A 196 -14.92 1.17 1.70
N PRO A 197 -14.47 0.81 2.92
CA PRO A 197 -14.33 1.77 3.99
C PRO A 197 -12.97 2.51 3.80
N PRO A 198 -12.70 3.58 4.57
CA PRO A 198 -11.99 4.72 4.01
C PRO A 198 -10.47 4.70 3.98
N ARG A 199 -9.94 5.47 3.02
CA ARG A 199 -8.63 6.14 3.16
C ARG A 199 -8.72 7.19 4.27
N ASN A 200 -7.65 7.45 5.01
CA ASN A 200 -7.53 8.77 5.63
C ASN A 200 -6.11 9.31 5.51
N ASN A 201 -5.91 10.11 4.46
CA ASN A 201 -4.84 11.10 4.46
C ASN A 201 -5.13 12.10 5.61
N ASN A 202 -4.09 12.76 6.11
CA ASN A 202 -4.20 13.92 7.00
C ASN A 202 -4.82 13.63 8.38
N ALA A 203 -4.16 12.76 9.16
CA ALA A 203 -4.17 12.82 10.62
C ALA A 203 -2.79 13.31 11.11
N THR A 204 -2.57 14.64 11.10
CA THR A 204 -1.28 15.27 11.40
C THR A 204 -0.95 15.23 12.89
N TYR A 205 -0.03 14.35 13.30
CA TYR A 205 0.58 14.40 14.63
C TYR A 205 1.88 15.19 14.63
N THR A 206 1.72 16.50 14.82
CA THR A 206 2.79 17.34 15.34
C THR A 206 3.11 16.98 16.78
N GLU A 207 4.34 16.57 17.06
CA GLU A 207 5.09 17.24 18.11
C GLU A 207 6.61 17.15 17.94
N ASN A 208 7.29 18.28 18.21
CA ASN A 208 8.74 18.33 18.32
C ASN A 208 9.19 17.88 19.71
N GLY A 209 10.35 17.24 19.77
CA GLY A 209 11.38 17.70 20.72
C GLY A 209 11.11 17.52 22.21
N ASN A 210 10.34 16.51 22.61
CA ASN A 210 10.43 15.97 23.97
C ASN A 210 10.20 14.46 23.95
N LYS A 211 10.34 13.75 25.09
CA LYS A 211 9.78 12.39 25.23
C LYS A 211 8.26 12.50 25.32
N GLY A 212 7.66 12.80 24.17
CA GLY A 212 6.31 13.34 24.03
C GLY A 212 5.43 12.42 23.21
N PHE A 213 4.35 11.99 23.83
CA PHE A 213 3.26 11.30 23.15
C PHE A 213 2.30 12.33 22.51
N PRO A 214 1.61 11.98 21.43
CA PRO A 214 0.76 12.92 20.68
C PRO A 214 -0.24 13.72 21.54
N LYS A 215 -0.49 14.99 21.18
CA LYS A 215 -1.31 15.97 21.94
C LYS A 215 -2.74 15.57 22.34
N TRP A 216 -3.31 14.51 21.76
CA TRP A 216 -4.64 13.97 22.10
C TRP A 216 -4.58 12.82 23.10
N MET A 217 -3.39 12.26 23.32
CA MET A 217 -3.12 11.14 24.21
C MET A 217 -3.10 11.67 25.64
N SER A 218 -4.01 11.18 26.49
CA SER A 218 -4.06 11.61 27.89
C SER A 218 -2.89 11.02 28.66
N ASP A 219 -2.45 11.63 29.77
CA ASP A 219 -1.20 11.21 30.42
C ASP A 219 -1.21 9.75 30.92
N GLY A 220 -2.39 9.17 31.20
CA GLY A 220 -2.51 7.72 31.45
C GLY A 220 -2.30 6.82 30.22
N ASP A 221 -2.60 7.31 29.02
CA ASP A 221 -2.33 6.61 27.76
C ASP A 221 -0.83 6.65 27.41
N LYS A 222 -0.12 7.70 27.86
CA LYS A 222 1.34 7.83 27.76
C LYS A 222 2.02 6.76 28.62
N ASP A 223 1.59 6.68 29.87
CA ASP A 223 2.05 5.69 30.84
C ASP A 223 1.78 4.24 30.40
N PHE A 224 0.63 3.96 29.77
CA PHE A 224 0.29 2.63 29.20
C PHE A 224 1.34 2.13 28.19
N LEU A 225 1.96 3.03 27.42
CA LEU A 225 2.85 2.70 26.29
C LEU A 225 4.32 2.56 26.69
N VAL A 226 4.77 3.23 27.75
CA VAL A 226 6.17 3.22 28.21
C VAL A 226 6.40 2.30 29.42
N SER A 227 5.38 1.99 30.21
CA SER A 227 5.55 1.22 31.45
C SER A 227 5.13 -0.25 31.35
N GLY A 228 5.88 -1.12 32.03
CA GLY A 228 5.32 -2.37 32.55
C GLY A 228 4.35 -2.10 33.72
N ARG A 229 3.78 -3.15 34.33
CA ARG A 229 2.74 -3.11 35.40
C ARG A 229 2.98 -2.20 36.63
N LYS A 230 4.10 -1.48 36.74
CA LYS A 230 4.47 -0.58 37.85
C LYS A 230 4.35 0.92 37.55
N GLY A 231 3.89 1.34 36.36
CA GLY A 231 3.88 2.76 35.98
C GLY A 231 2.66 3.25 35.22
N MET A 232 1.52 2.55 35.26
CA MET A 232 0.31 2.96 34.55
C MET A 232 -0.62 3.77 35.46
N HIS A 233 -1.07 4.95 35.02
CA HIS A 233 -2.13 5.69 35.70
C HIS A 233 -3.42 4.86 35.80
N VAL A 234 -4.05 4.89 36.97
CA VAL A 234 -5.29 4.19 37.29
C VAL A 234 -6.22 5.20 37.95
N ASP A 235 -7.43 5.33 37.41
CA ASP A 235 -8.45 6.26 37.91
C ASP A 235 -9.25 5.71 39.09
N SER A 236 -9.43 4.38 39.14
CA SER A 236 -10.06 3.67 40.25
C SER A 236 -9.65 2.20 40.31
N VAL A 237 -9.63 1.68 41.53
CA VAL A 237 -9.24 0.30 41.86
C VAL A 237 -10.45 -0.46 42.39
N VAL A 238 -10.77 -1.61 41.79
CA VAL A 238 -11.84 -2.50 42.24
C VAL A 238 -11.24 -3.74 42.89
N ALA A 239 -11.56 -4.00 44.15
CA ALA A 239 -10.96 -5.06 44.95
C ALA A 239 -11.96 -5.71 45.91
N LEU A 240 -12.24 -7.01 45.74
CA LEU A 240 -13.19 -7.75 46.59
C LEU A 240 -12.77 -7.78 48.07
N ASP A 241 -11.45 -7.79 48.35
CA ASP A 241 -10.91 -7.73 49.71
C ASP A 241 -11.10 -6.36 50.38
N GLY A 242 -11.31 -5.29 49.60
CA GLY A 242 -11.43 -3.91 50.09
C GLY A 242 -10.13 -3.12 50.06
N SER A 243 -9.08 -3.62 49.40
CA SER A 243 -7.80 -2.92 49.18
C SER A 243 -7.83 -1.94 47.99
N GLY A 244 -9.00 -1.38 47.69
CA GLY A 244 -9.27 -0.49 46.56
C GLY A 244 -10.56 0.28 46.78
N ASP A 245 -10.81 1.28 45.93
CA ASP A 245 -11.87 2.29 46.09
C ASP A 245 -13.28 1.70 46.04
N TYR A 246 -13.47 0.61 45.26
CA TYR A 246 -14.76 -0.05 45.07
C TYR A 246 -14.67 -1.57 45.26
N ARG A 247 -15.78 -2.19 45.67
CA ARG A 247 -15.91 -3.67 45.71
C ARG A 247 -16.66 -4.27 44.51
N SER A 248 -17.36 -3.45 43.71
CA SER A 248 -18.06 -3.83 42.48
C SER A 248 -17.51 -3.04 41.30
N ILE A 249 -17.37 -3.72 40.15
CA ILE A 249 -16.95 -3.10 38.89
C ILE A 249 -18.09 -2.24 38.34
N GLY A 250 -19.34 -2.67 38.48
CA GLY A 250 -20.53 -1.88 38.18
C GLY A 250 -20.57 -0.54 38.93
N GLN A 251 -20.13 -0.50 40.19
CA GLN A 251 -20.02 0.74 40.96
C GLN A 251 -18.94 1.68 40.40
N ALA A 252 -17.72 1.18 40.13
CA ALA A 252 -16.66 1.99 39.52
C ALA A 252 -17.06 2.55 38.14
N ILE A 253 -17.78 1.74 37.36
CA ILE A 253 -18.38 2.16 36.08
C ILE A 253 -19.47 3.22 36.29
N TYR A 254 -20.26 3.14 37.35
CA TYR A 254 -21.31 4.13 37.66
C TYR A 254 -20.71 5.51 37.99
N GLU A 255 -19.65 5.56 38.80
CA GLU A 255 -18.95 6.80 39.18
C GLU A 255 -18.09 7.39 38.04
N ALA A 256 -17.62 6.57 37.09
CA ALA A 256 -16.80 7.04 35.96
C ALA A 256 -17.45 8.19 35.15
N PRO A 257 -16.69 9.18 34.64
CA PRO A 257 -17.24 10.33 33.92
C PRO A 257 -18.00 9.94 32.63
N THR A 258 -19.19 10.52 32.43
CA THR A 258 -19.95 10.37 31.18
C THR A 258 -19.39 11.26 30.08
N TYR A 259 -19.39 10.76 28.84
CA TYR A 259 -18.84 11.43 27.65
C TYR A 259 -17.38 11.88 27.81
N SER A 260 -16.58 11.12 28.57
CA SER A 260 -15.16 11.40 28.78
C SER A 260 -14.39 11.45 27.45
N LYS A 261 -13.67 12.55 27.24
CA LYS A 261 -12.74 12.74 26.11
C LYS A 261 -11.38 12.06 26.32
N ARG A 262 -11.02 11.74 27.57
CA ARG A 262 -9.83 10.97 27.93
C ARG A 262 -10.19 9.52 28.25
N ARG A 263 -9.20 8.63 28.25
CA ARG A 263 -9.36 7.28 28.82
C ARG A 263 -9.60 7.37 30.33
N TYR A 264 -10.46 6.50 30.84
CA TYR A 264 -10.70 6.32 32.27
C TYR A 264 -10.42 4.87 32.64
N VAL A 265 -9.39 4.64 33.47
CA VAL A 265 -8.78 3.33 33.70
C VAL A 265 -9.23 2.73 35.02
N ILE A 266 -10.06 1.69 34.94
CA ILE A 266 -10.53 0.90 36.09
C ILE A 266 -9.63 -0.34 36.22
N TYR A 267 -8.82 -0.40 37.27
CA TYR A 267 -8.00 -1.58 37.60
C TYR A 267 -8.79 -2.53 38.50
N VAL A 268 -9.15 -3.69 37.96
CA VAL A 268 -9.87 -4.74 38.66
C VAL A 268 -8.87 -5.81 39.11
N LYS A 269 -8.61 -5.89 40.42
CA LYS A 269 -7.68 -6.87 41.00
C LYS A 269 -8.16 -8.31 40.76
N LYS A 270 -7.29 -9.29 41.07
CA LYS A 270 -7.65 -10.71 41.09
C LYS A 270 -8.91 -10.95 41.94
N GLY A 271 -9.83 -11.77 41.43
CA GLY A 271 -11.12 -12.03 42.05
C GLY A 271 -12.13 -12.63 41.08
N VAL A 272 -13.22 -13.18 41.63
CA VAL A 272 -14.39 -13.63 40.89
C VAL A 272 -15.55 -12.71 41.22
N TYR A 273 -15.86 -11.81 40.30
CA TYR A 273 -16.84 -10.74 40.43
C TYR A 273 -18.18 -11.24 39.86
N GLN A 274 -19.11 -11.60 40.73
CA GLN A 274 -20.42 -12.12 40.35
C GLN A 274 -21.43 -10.98 40.14
N GLU A 275 -21.31 -10.28 39.01
CA GLU A 275 -22.14 -9.13 38.66
C GLU A 275 -22.46 -9.09 37.15
N ASN A 276 -23.68 -8.65 36.79
CA ASN A 276 -24.05 -8.34 35.41
C ASN A 276 -23.83 -6.84 35.17
N ILE A 277 -23.00 -6.49 34.18
CA ILE A 277 -22.56 -5.12 33.90
C ILE A 277 -23.15 -4.64 32.57
N ASP A 278 -23.65 -3.40 32.53
CA ASP A 278 -24.36 -2.84 31.38
C ASP A 278 -23.89 -1.39 31.10
N MET A 279 -22.88 -1.23 30.23
CA MET A 279 -22.20 0.04 29.94
C MET A 279 -22.85 0.79 28.77
N LYS A 280 -23.92 1.53 29.06
CA LYS A 280 -24.65 2.37 28.09
C LYS A 280 -23.77 3.39 27.36
N LYS A 281 -24.19 3.81 26.15
CA LYS A 281 -23.44 4.69 25.22
C LYS A 281 -22.78 5.93 25.85
N LYS A 282 -23.35 6.49 26.92
CA LYS A 282 -22.79 7.63 27.67
C LYS A 282 -21.47 7.37 28.40
N LYS A 283 -21.02 6.12 28.57
CA LYS A 283 -19.77 5.76 29.26
C LYS A 283 -18.64 5.52 28.24
N THR A 284 -18.17 6.59 27.60
CA THR A 284 -17.13 6.53 26.55
C THR A 284 -15.72 6.40 27.13
N ASN A 285 -14.81 5.77 26.38
CA ASN A 285 -13.38 5.64 26.68
C ASN A 285 -13.05 4.98 28.05
N ILE A 286 -13.95 4.13 28.56
CA ILE A 286 -13.68 3.28 29.72
C ILE A 286 -12.68 2.18 29.33
N MET A 287 -11.69 1.95 30.19
CA MET A 287 -10.79 0.79 30.11
C MET A 287 -10.90 -0.07 31.36
N LEU A 288 -11.11 -1.37 31.20
CA LEU A 288 -10.96 -2.37 32.26
C LEU A 288 -9.59 -3.06 32.15
N LEU A 289 -8.79 -3.02 33.22
CA LEU A 289 -7.55 -3.80 33.37
C LEU A 289 -7.74 -4.89 34.43
N GLY A 290 -7.49 -6.16 34.08
CA GLY A 290 -7.40 -7.26 35.05
C GLY A 290 -5.97 -7.62 35.47
N ASP A 291 -5.85 -8.43 36.53
CA ASP A 291 -4.58 -9.01 36.99
C ASP A 291 -4.05 -10.14 36.07
N GLY A 292 -4.84 -10.57 35.09
CA GLY A 292 -4.56 -11.64 34.14
C GLY A 292 -5.81 -12.48 33.82
N ILE A 293 -5.83 -13.09 32.64
CA ILE A 293 -6.81 -14.12 32.27
C ILE A 293 -6.94 -15.15 33.39
N GLY A 294 -8.18 -15.48 33.79
CA GLY A 294 -8.47 -16.43 34.86
C GLY A 294 -8.10 -15.97 36.28
N ARG A 295 -7.42 -14.83 36.45
CA ARG A 295 -7.15 -14.20 37.76
C ARG A 295 -8.22 -13.18 38.12
N THR A 296 -8.60 -12.34 37.16
CA THR A 296 -9.75 -11.44 37.26
C THR A 296 -10.85 -11.99 36.37
N VAL A 297 -11.99 -12.36 36.96
CA VAL A 297 -13.11 -13.00 36.28
C VAL A 297 -14.39 -12.23 36.61
N ILE A 298 -15.11 -11.75 35.60
CA ILE A 298 -16.48 -11.25 35.73
C ILE A 298 -17.41 -12.37 35.29
N THR A 299 -18.35 -12.77 36.15
CA THR A 299 -19.16 -14.00 35.94
C THR A 299 -20.65 -13.77 36.20
N GLY A 300 -21.49 -14.29 35.31
CA GLY A 300 -22.94 -14.30 35.43
C GLY A 300 -23.52 -15.62 34.94
N ASN A 301 -24.85 -15.78 35.02
CA ASN A 301 -25.54 -17.02 34.61
C ASN A 301 -26.92 -16.76 33.96
N ARG A 302 -27.20 -15.52 33.55
CA ARG A 302 -28.46 -15.17 32.86
C ARG A 302 -28.56 -15.91 31.54
N ASN A 303 -29.75 -16.40 31.22
CA ASN A 303 -29.99 -17.20 30.03
C ASN A 303 -31.46 -17.11 29.56
N PHE A 304 -31.71 -17.55 28.34
CA PHE A 304 -33.02 -17.48 27.67
C PHE A 304 -34.13 -18.26 28.40
N MET A 305 -33.78 -19.40 29.02
CA MET A 305 -34.72 -20.25 29.76
C MET A 305 -35.18 -19.64 31.09
N GLN A 306 -34.44 -18.68 31.64
CA GLN A 306 -34.87 -17.84 32.77
C GLN A 306 -35.81 -16.69 32.36
N GLY A 307 -36.23 -16.61 31.10
CA GLY A 307 -37.14 -15.57 30.60
C GLY A 307 -36.45 -14.28 30.13
N TRP A 308 -35.11 -14.21 30.14
CA TRP A 308 -34.37 -13.11 29.54
C TRP A 308 -34.39 -13.17 28.02
N THR A 309 -34.38 -12.01 27.37
CA THR A 309 -34.02 -11.87 25.96
C THR A 309 -32.52 -12.14 25.80
N THR A 310 -32.09 -12.71 24.66
CA THR A 310 -30.67 -12.99 24.38
C THR A 310 -29.79 -11.76 24.60
N PHE A 311 -30.25 -10.58 24.16
CA PHE A 311 -29.61 -9.27 24.35
C PHE A 311 -29.32 -8.91 25.83
N ARG A 312 -30.15 -9.35 26.78
CA ARG A 312 -29.99 -9.13 28.24
C ARG A 312 -29.40 -10.30 29.02
N THR A 313 -29.09 -11.43 28.37
CA THR A 313 -28.33 -12.53 29.00
C THR A 313 -26.86 -12.18 29.28
N ALA A 314 -26.35 -11.10 28.66
CA ALA A 314 -24.96 -10.67 28.77
C ALA A 314 -24.48 -10.52 30.21
N THR A 315 -23.35 -11.18 30.53
CA THR A 315 -22.62 -10.93 31.79
C THR A 315 -21.97 -9.55 31.78
N VAL A 316 -21.36 -9.15 30.66
CA VAL A 316 -20.95 -7.76 30.42
C VAL A 316 -21.47 -7.30 29.06
N ALA A 317 -22.11 -6.13 29.01
CA ALA A 317 -22.51 -5.44 27.79
C ALA A 317 -21.77 -4.09 27.66
N VAL A 318 -21.28 -3.75 26.47
CA VAL A 318 -20.54 -2.50 26.20
C VAL A 318 -21.02 -1.77 24.95
N SER A 319 -21.71 -0.65 25.17
CA SER A 319 -22.20 0.28 24.14
C SER A 319 -21.37 1.58 24.06
N GLY A 320 -20.64 1.93 25.13
CA GLY A 320 -19.86 3.16 25.23
C GLY A 320 -18.64 3.18 24.32
N LYS A 321 -18.64 4.07 23.30
CA LYS A 321 -17.57 4.20 22.28
C LYS A 321 -16.16 4.23 22.90
N GLY A 322 -15.21 3.55 22.25
CA GLY A 322 -13.79 3.56 22.64
C GLY A 322 -13.45 2.65 23.81
N PHE A 323 -14.33 1.68 24.13
CA PHE A 323 -14.13 0.74 25.22
C PHE A 323 -12.89 -0.17 25.02
N ILE A 324 -12.12 -0.38 26.09
CA ILE A 324 -11.01 -1.35 26.10
C ILE A 324 -11.17 -2.33 27.27
N ALA A 325 -10.93 -3.61 27.01
CA ALA A 325 -10.64 -4.58 28.06
C ALA A 325 -9.28 -5.25 27.86
N ARG A 326 -8.56 -5.47 28.96
CA ARG A 326 -7.24 -6.09 28.95
C ARG A 326 -7.03 -7.02 30.14
N ASP A 327 -6.40 -8.16 29.90
CA ASP A 327 -5.92 -9.09 30.94
C ASP A 327 -7.05 -9.60 31.90
N ILE A 328 -8.26 -9.86 31.37
CA ILE A 328 -9.49 -10.17 32.14
C ILE A 328 -10.35 -11.28 31.50
N THR A 329 -11.10 -12.03 32.30
CA THR A 329 -12.10 -13.02 31.83
C THR A 329 -13.53 -12.50 31.96
N PHE A 330 -14.35 -12.71 30.93
CA PHE A 330 -15.81 -12.56 30.93
C PHE A 330 -16.44 -13.95 30.80
N ARG A 331 -17.37 -14.32 31.70
CA ARG A 331 -17.92 -15.69 31.76
C ARG A 331 -19.43 -15.74 31.97
N ASN A 332 -20.13 -16.57 31.19
CA ASN A 332 -21.50 -17.00 31.49
C ASN A 332 -21.51 -18.49 31.88
N THR A 333 -22.00 -18.79 33.08
CA THR A 333 -22.01 -20.15 33.67
C THR A 333 -23.36 -20.85 33.59
N ALA A 334 -24.30 -20.40 32.73
CA ALA A 334 -25.61 -21.04 32.59
C ALA A 334 -25.52 -22.52 32.13
N GLY A 335 -24.55 -22.84 31.27
CA GLY A 335 -24.37 -24.19 30.72
C GLY A 335 -25.22 -24.48 29.47
N PRO A 336 -25.02 -25.63 28.82
CA PRO A 336 -25.59 -25.90 27.50
C PRO A 336 -27.08 -26.31 27.53
N GLN A 337 -27.61 -26.64 28.71
CA GLN A 337 -29.04 -26.92 28.95
C GLN A 337 -29.91 -25.66 28.93
N SER A 338 -29.30 -24.47 29.05
CA SER A 338 -30.00 -23.20 29.26
C SER A 338 -30.20 -22.38 27.98
N HIS A 339 -29.87 -22.95 26.81
CA HIS A 339 -29.88 -22.27 25.51
C HIS A 339 -29.01 -20.99 25.53
N GLN A 340 -29.46 -19.89 24.93
CA GLN A 340 -28.66 -18.66 24.76
C GLN A 340 -28.20 -18.09 26.12
N GLY A 341 -26.89 -17.83 26.27
CA GLY A 341 -26.29 -17.33 27.50
C GLY A 341 -25.00 -16.53 27.24
N VAL A 342 -25.15 -15.25 26.92
CA VAL A 342 -24.05 -14.37 26.50
C VAL A 342 -23.08 -14.07 27.65
N ALA A 343 -21.77 -14.22 27.41
CA ALA A 343 -20.72 -13.79 28.33
C ALA A 343 -20.35 -12.32 28.10
N LEU A 344 -20.16 -11.92 26.84
CA LEU A 344 -19.82 -10.56 26.43
C LEU A 344 -20.69 -10.12 25.26
N ARG A 345 -21.40 -8.98 25.41
CA ARG A 345 -22.08 -8.25 24.32
C ARG A 345 -21.31 -6.98 23.99
N VAL A 346 -21.08 -6.73 22.70
CA VAL A 346 -20.33 -5.57 22.21
C VAL A 346 -21.09 -4.87 21.09
N ASP A 347 -21.40 -3.60 21.35
CA ASP A 347 -22.11 -2.63 20.51
C ASP A 347 -21.48 -1.24 20.70
N SER A 348 -20.17 -1.23 20.93
CA SER A 348 -19.30 -0.06 21.06
C SER A 348 -18.44 0.07 19.80
N ASP A 349 -18.57 1.19 19.09
CA ASP A 349 -17.66 1.54 17.99
C ASP A 349 -16.23 1.74 18.51
N GLN A 350 -15.25 1.31 17.72
CA GLN A 350 -13.83 1.43 18.01
C GLN A 350 -13.45 0.79 19.38
N SER A 351 -14.00 -0.40 19.67
CA SER A 351 -13.74 -1.17 20.89
C SER A 351 -12.69 -2.26 20.70
N ALA A 352 -11.82 -2.46 21.69
CA ALA A 352 -10.70 -3.42 21.60
C ALA A 352 -10.51 -4.29 22.84
N PHE A 353 -10.20 -5.57 22.62
CA PHE A 353 -10.03 -6.59 23.64
C PHE A 353 -8.64 -7.23 23.48
N TYR A 354 -7.79 -7.14 24.50
CA TYR A 354 -6.41 -7.67 24.44
C TYR A 354 -6.11 -8.64 25.57
N ARG A 355 -5.77 -9.89 25.23
CA ARG A 355 -5.57 -10.97 26.22
C ARG A 355 -6.76 -11.08 27.19
N CYS A 356 -7.96 -11.14 26.62
CA CYS A 356 -9.18 -11.44 27.37
C CYS A 356 -9.57 -12.90 27.17
N SER A 357 -10.37 -13.46 28.08
CA SER A 357 -11.04 -14.74 27.86
C SER A 357 -12.56 -14.51 27.85
N ILE A 358 -13.27 -15.14 26.91
CA ILE A 358 -14.73 -15.04 26.78
C ILE A 358 -15.29 -16.46 26.78
N GLU A 359 -15.96 -16.82 27.88
CA GLU A 359 -16.25 -18.21 28.26
C GLU A 359 -17.75 -18.42 28.44
N GLY A 360 -18.35 -19.31 27.66
CA GLY A 360 -19.78 -19.62 27.73
C GLY A 360 -20.08 -20.97 27.07
N HIS A 361 -21.33 -21.16 26.61
CA HIS A 361 -21.72 -22.32 25.80
C HIS A 361 -22.35 -21.82 24.49
N GLN A 362 -23.68 -21.80 24.40
CA GLN A 362 -24.39 -21.19 23.29
C GLN A 362 -24.33 -19.65 23.40
N ASP A 363 -24.20 -18.96 22.26
CA ASP A 363 -24.26 -17.50 22.14
C ASP A 363 -23.19 -16.76 23.01
N THR A 364 -21.99 -17.32 23.17
CA THR A 364 -20.97 -16.84 24.12
C THR A 364 -20.52 -15.38 23.90
N LEU A 365 -20.16 -15.02 22.66
CA LEU A 365 -19.72 -13.67 22.27
C LEU A 365 -20.72 -13.05 21.30
N TYR A 366 -21.46 -12.04 21.76
CA TYR A 366 -22.37 -11.26 20.93
C TYR A 366 -21.65 -10.02 20.39
N ALA A 367 -20.97 -10.18 19.25
CA ALA A 367 -20.42 -9.10 18.45
C ALA A 367 -21.56 -8.40 17.68
N HIS A 368 -22.42 -7.68 18.43
CA HIS A 368 -23.72 -7.19 18.02
C HIS A 368 -23.67 -6.18 16.86
N SER A 369 -22.93 -5.07 17.00
CA SER A 369 -22.85 -4.00 15.99
C SER A 369 -21.54 -3.21 16.06
N LEU A 370 -21.31 -2.33 15.07
CA LEU A 370 -20.16 -1.40 14.98
C LEU A 370 -18.77 -2.09 14.85
N ARG A 371 -17.68 -1.31 14.84
CA ARG A 371 -16.30 -1.79 14.59
C ARG A 371 -15.63 -2.29 15.87
N GLN A 372 -15.13 -3.53 15.84
CA GLN A 372 -14.61 -4.25 17.02
C GLN A 372 -13.30 -5.00 16.71
N PHE A 373 -12.40 -5.10 17.68
CA PHE A 373 -11.13 -5.83 17.54
C PHE A 373 -10.81 -6.71 18.74
N TYR A 374 -10.44 -7.97 18.49
CA TYR A 374 -10.06 -8.94 19.51
C TYR A 374 -8.66 -9.48 19.18
N ARG A 375 -7.70 -9.33 20.12
CA ARG A 375 -6.30 -9.72 19.93
C ARG A 375 -5.79 -10.59 21.07
N GLU A 376 -5.21 -11.75 20.72
CA GLU A 376 -4.67 -12.70 21.71
C GLU A 376 -5.71 -13.16 22.75
N CYS A 377 -6.99 -13.11 22.39
CA CYS A 377 -8.09 -13.54 23.24
C CYS A 377 -8.31 -15.05 23.16
N THR A 378 -8.84 -15.62 24.24
CA THR A 378 -9.38 -16.99 24.28
C THR A 378 -10.90 -16.93 24.21
N ILE A 379 -11.53 -17.76 23.40
CA ILE A 379 -13.00 -17.82 23.26
C ILE A 379 -13.42 -19.29 23.28
N SER A 380 -14.44 -19.64 24.06
CA SER A 380 -14.92 -21.02 24.15
C SER A 380 -16.45 -21.12 24.24
N GLY A 381 -17.06 -21.98 23.41
CA GLY A 381 -18.49 -22.25 23.43
C GLY A 381 -18.91 -23.47 22.60
N THR A 382 -20.20 -23.56 22.27
CA THR A 382 -20.82 -24.71 21.57
C THR A 382 -21.61 -24.30 20.32
N ILE A 383 -22.76 -23.64 20.46
CA ILE A 383 -23.64 -23.23 19.37
C ILE A 383 -23.51 -21.73 19.15
N ASP A 384 -23.35 -21.32 17.89
CA ASP A 384 -23.33 -19.92 17.44
C ASP A 384 -22.49 -18.98 18.32
N PHE A 385 -21.37 -19.47 18.86
CA PHE A 385 -20.77 -18.87 20.04
C PHE A 385 -19.96 -17.59 19.74
N ILE A 386 -19.87 -17.20 18.47
CA ILE A 386 -19.50 -15.87 17.98
C ILE A 386 -20.61 -15.41 17.00
N PHE A 387 -21.51 -14.53 17.43
CA PHE A 387 -22.69 -14.14 16.64
C PHE A 387 -22.98 -12.63 16.72
N GLY A 388 -23.88 -12.16 15.85
CA GLY A 388 -24.22 -10.74 15.71
C GLY A 388 -23.90 -10.15 14.34
N ASN A 389 -24.06 -8.83 14.20
CA ASN A 389 -23.84 -8.08 12.96
C ASN A 389 -22.80 -6.95 13.12
N GLY A 390 -21.82 -7.12 14.01
CA GLY A 390 -20.65 -6.24 14.07
C GLY A 390 -19.78 -6.33 12.82
N ALA A 391 -18.89 -5.35 12.68
CA ALA A 391 -17.68 -5.48 11.87
C ALA A 391 -16.55 -5.87 12.84
N ALA A 392 -16.33 -7.18 13.02
CA ALA A 392 -15.42 -7.68 14.04
C ALA A 392 -14.24 -8.44 13.42
N VAL A 393 -13.02 -8.08 13.83
CA VAL A 393 -11.80 -8.81 13.47
C VAL A 393 -11.21 -9.47 14.71
N LEU A 394 -10.95 -10.78 14.61
CA LEU A 394 -10.33 -11.61 15.63
C LEU A 394 -8.94 -12.01 15.13
N GLN A 395 -7.88 -11.54 15.79
CA GLN A 395 -6.50 -11.77 15.38
C GLN A 395 -5.67 -12.49 16.45
N ASN A 396 -4.92 -13.53 16.06
CA ASN A 396 -4.08 -14.32 16.97
C ASN A 396 -4.88 -14.89 18.16
N CYS A 397 -6.17 -15.16 17.97
CA CYS A 397 -7.09 -15.65 18.98
C CYS A 397 -7.09 -17.18 19.05
N LYS A 398 -7.41 -17.73 20.22
CA LYS A 398 -7.57 -19.18 20.44
C LYS A 398 -9.05 -19.49 20.66
N ILE A 399 -9.63 -20.20 19.70
CA ILE A 399 -11.05 -20.55 19.65
C ILE A 399 -11.17 -22.03 20.00
N PHE A 400 -11.82 -22.35 21.12
CA PHE A 400 -12.01 -23.71 21.61
C PHE A 400 -13.49 -24.12 21.47
N THR A 401 -13.75 -25.37 21.07
CA THR A 401 -15.12 -25.90 21.11
C THR A 401 -15.31 -26.86 22.28
N LEU A 402 -16.39 -26.63 23.02
CA LEU A 402 -16.76 -27.39 24.23
C LEU A 402 -17.66 -28.58 23.87
N ASP A 403 -17.90 -29.46 24.84
CA ASP A 403 -18.77 -30.62 24.68
C ASP A 403 -20.24 -30.16 24.52
N PRO A 404 -20.91 -30.51 23.41
CA PRO A 404 -22.31 -30.16 23.16
C PRO A 404 -23.25 -31.22 23.78
N LEU A 405 -24.54 -30.91 23.90
CA LEU A 405 -25.53 -31.93 24.25
C LEU A 405 -25.68 -32.96 23.11
N PRO A 406 -26.22 -34.17 23.39
CA PRO A 406 -26.58 -35.13 22.34
C PRO A 406 -27.39 -34.48 21.22
N LEU A 407 -27.07 -34.85 19.97
CA LEU A 407 -27.67 -34.34 18.72
C LEU A 407 -27.42 -32.85 18.39
N GLN A 408 -26.87 -32.03 19.29
CA GLN A 408 -26.45 -30.66 18.95
C GLN A 408 -25.24 -30.65 18.00
N LYS A 409 -25.20 -29.67 17.09
CA LYS A 409 -24.08 -29.42 16.15
C LYS A 409 -23.34 -28.16 16.59
N ILE A 410 -22.00 -28.21 16.62
CA ILE A 410 -21.19 -27.07 17.04
C ILE A 410 -21.05 -26.03 15.93
N THR A 411 -21.49 -24.83 16.29
CA THR A 411 -21.51 -23.50 15.65
C THR A 411 -20.36 -22.52 15.92
N ILE A 412 -19.29 -22.34 15.14
CA ILE A 412 -18.34 -21.26 15.51
C ILE A 412 -18.97 -19.87 15.28
N THR A 413 -19.44 -19.57 14.07
CA THR A 413 -20.09 -18.28 13.78
C THR A 413 -21.54 -18.36 13.34
N ALA A 414 -22.35 -17.38 13.76
CA ALA A 414 -23.66 -17.07 13.18
C ALA A 414 -23.74 -15.57 12.87
N GLN A 415 -23.31 -15.19 11.67
CA GLN A 415 -23.18 -13.78 11.31
C GLN A 415 -24.50 -13.23 10.73
N GLY A 416 -24.95 -12.09 11.26
CA GLY A 416 -26.30 -11.55 11.09
C GLY A 416 -26.47 -10.45 10.05
N ARG A 417 -25.72 -10.42 8.94
CA ARG A 417 -25.90 -9.38 7.91
C ARG A 417 -27.19 -9.60 7.10
N LYS A 418 -28.12 -8.65 7.18
CA LYS A 418 -29.44 -8.70 6.53
C LYS A 418 -29.52 -7.91 5.21
N ASP A 419 -28.58 -6.99 4.98
CA ASP A 419 -28.57 -6.13 3.78
C ASP A 419 -27.16 -6.11 3.13
N PRO A 420 -27.04 -6.12 1.79
CA PRO A 420 -25.76 -6.23 1.10
C PRO A 420 -24.90 -4.95 1.19
N HIS A 421 -25.49 -3.78 1.43
CA HIS A 421 -24.82 -2.49 1.55
C HIS A 421 -24.17 -2.30 2.93
N GLN A 422 -24.64 -3.04 3.96
CA GLN A 422 -24.06 -3.02 5.31
C GLN A 422 -22.55 -3.32 5.35
N SER A 423 -21.85 -2.60 6.22
CA SER A 423 -20.39 -2.67 6.44
C SER A 423 -19.93 -3.83 7.36
N THR A 424 -20.73 -4.88 7.51
CA THR A 424 -20.64 -5.81 8.64
C THR A 424 -20.24 -7.24 8.26
N GLY A 425 -19.73 -8.01 9.22
CA GLY A 425 -19.21 -9.37 9.02
C GLY A 425 -18.14 -9.73 10.03
N PHE A 426 -17.70 -10.99 10.01
CA PHE A 426 -16.64 -11.50 10.88
C PHE A 426 -15.40 -11.90 10.09
N SER A 427 -14.24 -11.53 10.60
CA SER A 427 -12.92 -11.88 10.06
C SER A 427 -12.08 -12.54 11.14
N ILE A 428 -11.77 -13.82 10.95
CA ILE A 428 -10.93 -14.61 11.85
C ILE A 428 -9.60 -14.81 11.14
N GLN A 429 -8.56 -14.12 11.63
CA GLN A 429 -7.25 -14.06 11.00
C GLN A 429 -6.12 -14.47 11.96
N ASP A 430 -5.07 -15.10 11.43
CA ASP A 430 -3.86 -15.50 12.17
C ASP A 430 -4.15 -16.34 13.44
N SER A 431 -5.31 -17.01 13.50
CA SER A 431 -5.92 -17.55 14.72
C SER A 431 -5.89 -19.09 14.75
N TYR A 432 -6.39 -19.69 15.85
CA TYR A 432 -6.32 -21.13 16.08
C TYR A 432 -7.67 -21.71 16.51
N ILE A 433 -8.19 -22.67 15.76
CA ILE A 433 -9.42 -23.41 16.05
C ILE A 433 -9.07 -24.78 16.63
N TYR A 434 -9.32 -24.93 17.93
CA TYR A 434 -9.16 -26.16 18.71
C TYR A 434 -10.54 -26.82 18.92
N ALA A 435 -10.96 -27.57 17.92
CA ALA A 435 -12.22 -28.31 17.91
C ALA A 435 -12.01 -29.72 18.47
N ASN A 436 -12.71 -30.05 19.55
CA ASN A 436 -12.63 -31.36 20.22
C ASN A 436 -13.74 -32.33 19.79
N LYS A 437 -14.78 -31.82 19.11
CA LYS A 437 -15.96 -32.55 18.62
C LYS A 437 -16.34 -32.05 17.22
N PRO A 438 -17.18 -32.76 16.45
CA PRO A 438 -17.64 -32.35 15.12
C PRO A 438 -18.13 -30.89 15.08
N THR A 439 -17.39 -30.03 14.40
CA THR A 439 -17.53 -28.56 14.43
C THR A 439 -17.68 -27.99 13.02
N TYR A 440 -18.59 -27.03 12.86
CA TYR A 440 -18.75 -26.24 11.64
C TYR A 440 -18.26 -24.80 11.88
N LEU A 441 -17.67 -24.21 10.85
CA LEU A 441 -17.15 -22.83 10.83
C LEU A 441 -18.27 -21.79 11.02
N GLY A 442 -19.48 -22.09 10.55
CA GLY A 442 -20.66 -21.27 10.84
C GLY A 442 -21.92 -21.67 10.08
N ARG A 443 -22.99 -20.91 10.32
CA ARG A 443 -24.30 -21.02 9.65
C ARG A 443 -24.95 -19.65 9.38
N PRO A 444 -25.67 -19.47 8.25
CA PRO A 444 -26.10 -18.15 7.80
C PRO A 444 -27.40 -17.70 8.47
N TRP A 445 -27.27 -17.06 9.64
CA TRP A 445 -28.40 -16.54 10.42
C TRP A 445 -29.28 -15.53 9.65
N LYS A 446 -28.69 -14.77 8.72
CA LYS A 446 -29.39 -13.75 7.90
C LYS A 446 -28.97 -13.83 6.44
N MET A 447 -29.79 -13.27 5.54
CA MET A 447 -29.74 -13.46 4.09
C MET A 447 -28.38 -13.17 3.43
N TYR A 448 -27.60 -12.22 3.97
CA TYR A 448 -26.29 -11.83 3.40
C TYR A 448 -25.13 -12.13 4.34
N SER A 449 -25.29 -13.12 5.23
CA SER A 449 -24.32 -13.56 6.25
C SER A 449 -22.89 -13.61 5.71
N ARG A 450 -21.92 -13.04 6.44
CA ARG A 450 -20.55 -12.88 5.95
C ARG A 450 -19.48 -13.16 7.01
N THR A 451 -18.80 -14.29 6.84
CA THR A 451 -17.70 -14.76 7.71
C THR A 451 -16.50 -15.17 6.86
N VAL A 452 -15.30 -14.82 7.31
CA VAL A 452 -14.04 -15.21 6.67
C VAL A 452 -13.09 -15.82 7.69
N PHE A 453 -12.52 -16.98 7.36
CA PHE A 453 -11.40 -17.58 8.08
C PHE A 453 -10.16 -17.52 7.19
N MET A 454 -9.08 -16.89 7.66
CA MET A 454 -7.88 -16.68 6.85
C MET A 454 -6.59 -16.82 7.65
N ASN A 455 -5.54 -17.42 7.07
CA ASN A 455 -4.29 -17.80 7.75
C ASN A 455 -4.52 -18.44 9.13
N THR A 456 -5.58 -19.25 9.26
CA THR A 456 -6.05 -19.77 10.55
C THR A 456 -5.82 -21.27 10.64
N TYR A 457 -5.30 -21.72 11.78
CA TYR A 457 -5.11 -23.14 12.07
C TYR A 457 -6.46 -23.82 12.35
N MET A 458 -6.71 -24.95 11.69
CA MET A 458 -7.91 -25.77 11.85
C MET A 458 -7.54 -27.19 12.26
N SER A 459 -7.95 -27.57 13.47
CA SER A 459 -7.80 -28.94 13.98
C SER A 459 -8.81 -29.93 13.36
N LYS A 460 -8.52 -31.23 13.49
CA LYS A 460 -9.14 -32.33 12.72
C LYS A 460 -10.67 -32.45 12.83
N MET A 461 -11.28 -31.92 13.90
CA MET A 461 -12.72 -32.08 14.13
C MET A 461 -13.59 -31.02 13.44
N VAL A 462 -12.97 -29.99 12.83
CA VAL A 462 -13.65 -29.15 11.84
C VAL A 462 -14.11 -30.04 10.68
N GLN A 463 -15.41 -30.04 10.39
CA GLN A 463 -16.00 -30.98 9.45
C GLN A 463 -15.55 -30.70 8.01
N PRO A 464 -15.36 -31.72 7.15
CA PRO A 464 -14.95 -31.51 5.75
C PRO A 464 -15.92 -30.59 4.97
N ARG A 465 -17.23 -30.68 5.25
CA ARG A 465 -18.28 -29.77 4.74
C ARG A 465 -18.01 -28.29 5.06
N GLY A 466 -17.30 -28.01 6.15
CA GLY A 466 -16.96 -26.67 6.65
C GLY A 466 -18.13 -25.94 7.29
N TRP A 467 -19.21 -25.76 6.54
CA TRP A 467 -20.32 -24.87 6.87
C TRP A 467 -21.64 -25.64 6.99
N LEU A 468 -22.61 -25.07 7.71
CA LEU A 468 -23.90 -25.69 7.99
C LEU A 468 -25.05 -24.77 7.54
N GLU A 469 -26.08 -25.35 6.94
CA GLU A 469 -27.31 -24.65 6.56
C GLU A 469 -27.99 -24.01 7.79
N TRP A 470 -28.68 -22.88 7.59
CA TRP A 470 -29.60 -22.36 8.61
C TRP A 470 -30.94 -23.11 8.54
N TYR A 471 -31.59 -23.07 7.37
CA TYR A 471 -32.77 -23.86 7.03
C TYR A 471 -32.90 -23.96 5.51
N GLY A 472 -33.08 -25.17 4.97
CA GLY A 472 -33.25 -25.38 3.52
C GLY A 472 -32.13 -24.76 2.68
N ASP A 473 -32.52 -24.02 1.64
CA ASP A 473 -31.66 -23.24 0.74
C ASP A 473 -31.52 -21.75 1.13
N PHE A 474 -32.02 -21.36 2.31
CA PHE A 474 -31.97 -19.98 2.79
C PHE A 474 -30.55 -19.41 2.80
N ALA A 475 -30.41 -18.20 2.25
CA ALA A 475 -29.17 -17.43 2.12
C ALA A 475 -28.06 -18.06 1.26
N LEU A 476 -28.17 -19.31 0.78
CA LEU A 476 -27.04 -20.04 0.17
C LEU A 476 -26.50 -19.39 -1.12
N GLY A 477 -27.34 -18.64 -1.82
CA GLY A 477 -26.97 -17.85 -3.01
C GLY A 477 -26.55 -16.40 -2.74
N THR A 478 -26.69 -15.89 -1.51
CA THR A 478 -26.54 -14.46 -1.15
C THR A 478 -25.61 -14.19 0.03
N LEU A 479 -25.28 -15.21 0.82
CA LEU A 479 -24.22 -15.19 1.83
C LEU A 479 -22.84 -15.02 1.17
N TRP A 480 -21.82 -14.70 1.97
CA TRP A 480 -20.43 -14.62 1.51
C TRP A 480 -19.50 -15.29 2.54
N TYR A 481 -19.18 -16.56 2.33
CA TYR A 481 -18.34 -17.36 3.24
C TYR A 481 -17.00 -17.67 2.59
N GLY A 482 -15.93 -17.23 3.25
CA GLY A 482 -14.58 -17.23 2.68
C GLY A 482 -13.56 -18.03 3.48
N GLU A 483 -12.74 -18.82 2.79
CA GLU A 483 -11.55 -19.47 3.37
C GLU A 483 -10.28 -19.13 2.56
N TYR A 484 -9.25 -18.58 3.21
CA TYR A 484 -7.99 -18.18 2.57
C TYR A 484 -6.75 -18.71 3.31
N LYS A 485 -5.96 -19.57 2.66
CA LYS A 485 -4.69 -20.13 3.19
C LYS A 485 -4.78 -20.65 4.64
N ASN A 486 -5.90 -21.26 5.00
CA ASN A 486 -6.05 -21.95 6.29
C ASN A 486 -5.26 -23.26 6.30
N TYR A 487 -4.70 -23.63 7.45
CA TYR A 487 -3.77 -24.76 7.56
C TYR A 487 -4.15 -25.71 8.71
N GLY A 488 -3.59 -26.92 8.70
CA GLY A 488 -3.90 -27.97 9.68
C GLY A 488 -4.97 -28.96 9.20
N PRO A 489 -5.19 -30.06 9.95
CA PRO A 489 -5.97 -31.22 9.47
C PRO A 489 -7.47 -30.97 9.23
N GLY A 490 -8.02 -29.82 9.63
CA GLY A 490 -9.41 -29.42 9.33
C GLY A 490 -9.56 -28.44 8.15
N SER A 491 -8.45 -27.93 7.57
CA SER A 491 -8.49 -26.84 6.58
C SER A 491 -8.66 -27.28 5.12
N SER A 492 -8.73 -28.60 4.84
CA SER A 492 -8.95 -29.08 3.46
C SER A 492 -10.28 -28.59 2.91
N VAL A 493 -10.23 -27.89 1.78
CA VAL A 493 -11.41 -27.33 1.10
C VAL A 493 -12.07 -28.30 0.11
N SER A 494 -11.50 -29.50 -0.07
CA SER A 494 -11.90 -30.53 -1.05
C SER A 494 -13.39 -30.90 -0.99
N ASP A 495 -13.92 -31.07 0.22
CA ASP A 495 -15.25 -31.65 0.48
C ASP A 495 -16.22 -30.61 1.08
N ARG A 496 -15.92 -29.33 0.87
CA ARG A 496 -16.73 -28.20 1.33
C ARG A 496 -18.05 -28.11 0.56
N VAL A 497 -18.98 -27.34 1.12
CA VAL A 497 -20.26 -26.99 0.48
C VAL A 497 -20.07 -26.37 -0.90
N ARG A 498 -20.96 -26.70 -1.84
CA ARG A 498 -20.99 -26.14 -3.20
C ARG A 498 -22.05 -25.03 -3.35
N TRP A 499 -22.25 -24.25 -2.30
CA TRP A 499 -23.20 -23.13 -2.31
C TRP A 499 -22.64 -21.95 -3.14
N PRO A 500 -23.43 -21.20 -3.92
CA PRO A 500 -22.91 -20.08 -4.72
C PRO A 500 -22.23 -18.98 -3.88
N GLY A 501 -22.67 -18.76 -2.64
CA GLY A 501 -22.04 -17.83 -1.69
C GLY A 501 -20.79 -18.37 -0.96
N TYR A 502 -20.38 -19.61 -1.20
CA TYR A 502 -19.14 -20.16 -0.63
C TYR A 502 -17.96 -19.95 -1.58
N HIS A 503 -16.84 -19.48 -1.03
CA HIS A 503 -15.67 -19.07 -1.78
C HIS A 503 -14.39 -19.62 -1.14
N VAL A 504 -13.73 -20.56 -1.83
CA VAL A 504 -12.31 -20.81 -1.65
C VAL A 504 -11.58 -19.60 -2.23
N ILE A 505 -11.01 -18.77 -1.37
CA ILE A 505 -10.36 -17.53 -1.80
C ILE A 505 -8.96 -17.89 -2.32
N SER A 506 -8.71 -17.62 -3.60
CA SER A 506 -7.40 -17.76 -4.24
C SER A 506 -6.65 -16.42 -4.31
N ASP A 507 -7.33 -15.35 -4.74
CA ASP A 507 -6.75 -14.01 -4.76
C ASP A 507 -6.65 -13.43 -3.34
N ALA A 508 -5.42 -13.10 -2.96
CA ALA A 508 -5.05 -12.28 -1.82
C ALA A 508 -5.96 -11.05 -1.62
N SER A 509 -6.38 -10.42 -2.71
CA SER A 509 -7.10 -9.14 -2.67
C SER A 509 -8.46 -9.25 -2.00
N THR A 510 -9.14 -10.37 -2.28
CA THR A 510 -10.46 -10.68 -1.74
C THR A 510 -10.36 -10.97 -0.24
N ALA A 511 -9.29 -11.62 0.22
CA ALA A 511 -8.98 -11.74 1.65
C ALA A 511 -8.58 -10.39 2.28
N SER A 512 -7.83 -9.54 1.56
CA SER A 512 -7.38 -8.22 2.07
C SER A 512 -8.54 -7.30 2.46
N LEU A 513 -9.73 -7.44 1.84
CA LEU A 513 -10.95 -6.73 2.20
C LEU A 513 -11.40 -6.96 3.65
N PHE A 514 -10.98 -8.07 4.26
CA PHE A 514 -11.35 -8.50 5.61
C PHE A 514 -10.22 -8.27 6.64
N SER A 515 -9.11 -7.65 6.22
CA SER A 515 -7.99 -7.30 7.10
C SER A 515 -8.34 -6.15 8.06
N VAL A 516 -7.66 -6.07 9.22
CA VAL A 516 -7.84 -4.99 10.21
C VAL A 516 -7.83 -3.59 9.59
N GLY A 517 -6.90 -3.32 8.67
CA GLY A 517 -6.76 -2.03 8.01
C GLY A 517 -7.91 -1.69 7.06
N ARG A 518 -8.54 -2.68 6.41
CA ARG A 518 -9.55 -2.48 5.35
C ARG A 518 -10.98 -2.89 5.73
N PHE A 519 -11.19 -3.50 6.90
CA PHE A 519 -12.50 -4.01 7.32
C PHE A 519 -13.09 -3.23 8.51
N ILE A 520 -12.23 -2.74 9.41
CA ILE A 520 -12.62 -2.00 10.62
C ILE A 520 -11.85 -0.68 10.79
N ASP A 521 -11.24 -0.18 9.72
CA ASP A 521 -10.45 1.06 9.68
C ASP A 521 -9.36 1.13 10.75
N GLY A 522 -8.78 -0.03 11.11
CA GLY A 522 -8.05 -0.22 12.37
C GLY A 522 -6.91 0.76 12.59
N MET A 523 -6.18 1.14 11.54
CA MET A 523 -5.11 2.16 11.60
C MET A 523 -5.58 3.51 12.16
N SER A 524 -6.86 3.84 12.01
CA SER A 524 -7.43 5.13 12.40
C SER A 524 -7.85 5.23 13.88
N TRP A 525 -7.73 4.14 14.66
CA TRP A 525 -8.10 4.12 16.09
C TRP A 525 -7.32 3.11 16.95
N LEU A 526 -6.96 1.93 16.43
CA LEU A 526 -6.22 0.92 17.19
C LEU A 526 -4.86 1.38 17.73
N PRO A 527 -4.05 2.24 17.06
CA PRO A 527 -2.84 2.79 17.66
C PRO A 527 -3.09 3.50 18.99
N GLY A 528 -4.25 4.15 19.16
CA GLY A 528 -4.67 4.78 20.41
C GLY A 528 -5.10 3.84 21.52
N THR A 529 -5.22 2.54 21.24
CA THR A 529 -5.41 1.50 22.26
C THR A 529 -4.08 0.97 22.81
N GLY A 530 -2.97 1.25 22.13
CA GLY A 530 -1.65 0.67 22.42
C GLY A 530 -1.55 -0.86 22.24
N ILE A 531 -2.62 -1.51 21.76
CA ILE A 531 -2.64 -2.94 21.45
C ILE A 531 -1.90 -3.16 20.13
N ARG A 532 -0.99 -4.14 20.09
CA ARG A 532 -0.28 -4.51 18.84
C ARG A 532 -1.21 -5.32 17.93
N PHE A 533 -1.31 -4.92 16.67
CA PHE A 533 -2.10 -5.59 15.63
C PHE A 533 -1.32 -5.62 14.32
N SER A 534 -1.64 -6.58 13.44
CA SER A 534 -1.16 -6.56 12.05
C SER A 534 -2.27 -5.98 11.18
N ALA A 535 -2.02 -4.82 10.55
CA ALA A 535 -3.02 -4.12 9.73
C ALA A 535 -3.41 -4.89 8.46
N ALA A 536 -2.44 -5.61 7.88
CA ALA A 536 -2.61 -6.54 6.77
C ALA A 536 -2.47 -8.00 7.26
N MET A 537 -2.77 -8.95 6.37
CA MET A 537 -2.58 -10.38 6.64
C MET A 537 -1.10 -10.74 6.80
N VAL A 538 -0.83 -11.64 7.75
CA VAL A 538 0.37 -12.49 7.72
C VAL A 538 0.00 -13.79 6.98
N VAL A 539 0.96 -14.45 6.33
CA VAL A 539 0.73 -15.76 5.69
C VAL A 539 1.83 -16.73 6.08
N ALA A 540 1.46 -17.77 6.84
CA ALA A 540 2.34 -18.87 7.20
C ALA A 540 2.21 -20.02 6.18
N LEU A 541 3.15 -20.11 5.23
CA LEU A 541 3.14 -21.17 4.22
C LEU A 541 3.59 -22.52 4.81
N THR A 542 2.63 -23.34 5.21
CA THR A 542 2.85 -24.75 5.52
C THR A 542 2.96 -25.56 4.22
N VAL A 543 4.17 -26.04 3.89
CA VAL A 543 4.40 -26.83 2.68
C VAL A 543 3.93 -28.27 2.89
N THR A 544 3.01 -28.75 2.04
CA THR A 544 2.62 -30.15 1.99
C THR A 544 3.68 -31.00 1.28
N SER A 545 4.03 -32.14 1.86
CA SER A 545 5.12 -33.00 1.36
C SER A 545 4.72 -33.73 0.08
N LEU A 546 5.54 -33.61 -0.97
CA LEU A 546 5.58 -34.58 -2.08
C LEU A 546 6.85 -35.43 -2.00
N LYS A 547 6.62 -36.74 -2.01
CA LYS A 547 7.53 -37.89 -2.11
C LYS A 547 9.05 -37.62 -2.07
N LYS A 548 9.64 -38.03 -0.94
CA LYS A 548 10.99 -38.61 -0.78
C LYS A 548 11.77 -38.88 -2.07
N ASP A 549 13.01 -38.41 -2.08
CA ASP A 549 14.13 -39.33 -2.30
C ASP A 549 15.11 -39.28 -1.10
N LYS A 550 16.01 -40.26 -0.98
CA LYS A 550 16.85 -40.48 0.21
C LYS A 550 18.29 -40.00 0.03
N SER A 551 18.67 -38.94 0.72
CA SER A 551 20.05 -38.72 1.17
C SER A 551 20.08 -38.11 2.58
N LYS A 552 21.13 -38.40 3.35
CA LYS A 552 21.30 -37.87 4.72
C LYS A 552 22.14 -36.58 4.66
N GLY A 553 21.47 -35.43 4.69
CA GLY A 553 22.09 -34.14 5.08
C GLY A 553 21.84 -33.83 6.56
N PRO A 554 22.59 -32.88 7.17
CA PRO A 554 22.25 -32.35 8.48
C PRO A 554 20.90 -31.62 8.45
N ASP A 555 20.15 -31.64 9.55
CA ASP A 555 18.83 -31.02 9.60
C ASP A 555 18.93 -29.49 9.62
N VAL A 556 18.75 -28.88 8.46
CA VAL A 556 18.90 -27.44 8.24
C VAL A 556 17.81 -26.68 9.00
N SER A 557 18.20 -25.80 9.92
CA SER A 557 17.28 -25.04 10.77
C SER A 557 16.29 -24.19 9.97
N ALA A 558 15.14 -23.85 10.58
CA ALA A 558 14.14 -22.98 9.97
C ALA A 558 14.70 -21.59 9.64
N SER A 559 15.58 -21.07 10.51
CA SER A 559 16.35 -19.83 10.31
C SER A 559 17.26 -19.91 9.08
N GLN A 560 18.04 -20.99 8.94
CA GLN A 560 18.92 -21.17 7.79
C GLN A 560 18.14 -21.28 6.47
N LYS A 561 16.96 -21.92 6.48
CA LYS A 561 16.04 -21.95 5.33
C LYS A 561 15.45 -20.56 5.02
N ALA A 562 15.09 -19.77 6.03
CA ALA A 562 14.61 -18.40 5.84
C ALA A 562 15.69 -17.48 5.25
N ILE A 563 16.95 -17.63 5.68
CA ILE A 563 18.10 -16.92 5.11
C ILE A 563 18.29 -17.26 3.62
N THR A 564 18.32 -18.55 3.25
CA THR A 564 18.42 -18.94 1.83
C THR A 564 17.25 -18.39 1.01
N ASN A 565 16.02 -18.47 1.53
CA ASN A 565 14.83 -17.98 0.83
C ASN A 565 14.80 -16.45 0.61
N ILE A 566 15.51 -15.65 1.41
CA ILE A 566 15.61 -14.20 1.21
C ILE A 566 16.84 -13.78 0.39
N CYS A 567 17.87 -14.62 0.34
CA CYS A 567 19.07 -14.39 -0.46
C CYS A 567 18.92 -14.85 -1.93
N GLN A 568 18.06 -15.83 -2.24
CA GLN A 568 17.88 -16.37 -3.60
C GLN A 568 17.46 -15.35 -4.67
N THR A 569 16.93 -14.19 -4.29
CA THR A 569 16.53 -13.10 -5.20
C THR A 569 17.59 -12.00 -5.34
N THR A 570 18.71 -12.14 -4.63
CA THR A 570 19.79 -11.15 -4.55
C THR A 570 20.93 -11.47 -5.51
N ASP A 571 21.61 -10.42 -5.97
CA ASP A 571 22.61 -10.55 -7.04
C ASP A 571 23.89 -11.29 -6.56
N TYR A 572 24.14 -11.32 -5.24
CA TYR A 572 25.26 -12.01 -4.59
C TYR A 572 24.78 -12.91 -3.44
N GLU A 573 24.04 -13.99 -3.76
CA GLU A 573 23.42 -14.91 -2.78
C GLU A 573 24.40 -15.40 -1.70
N GLN A 574 25.61 -15.81 -2.07
CA GLN A 574 26.58 -16.36 -1.10
C GLN A 574 26.98 -15.34 -0.03
N ALA A 575 27.33 -14.11 -0.43
CA ALA A 575 27.66 -13.02 0.49
C ALA A 575 26.47 -12.65 1.40
N CYS A 576 25.25 -12.69 0.87
CA CYS A 576 24.01 -12.52 1.65
C CYS A 576 23.86 -13.63 2.72
N VAL A 577 23.98 -14.89 2.31
CA VAL A 577 23.81 -16.05 3.19
C VAL A 577 24.87 -16.07 4.30
N GLU A 578 26.13 -15.78 3.98
CA GLU A 578 27.23 -15.76 4.97
C GLU A 578 27.11 -14.59 5.96
N SER A 579 26.76 -13.40 5.47
CA SER A 579 26.53 -12.23 6.33
C SER A 579 25.40 -12.49 7.33
N LEU A 580 24.26 -13.00 6.85
CA LEU A 580 23.08 -13.24 7.69
C LEU A 580 23.23 -14.44 8.64
N LYS A 581 23.93 -15.52 8.24
CA LYS A 581 24.22 -16.69 9.08
C LYS A 581 24.75 -16.31 10.47
N SER A 582 25.67 -15.37 10.53
CA SER A 582 26.34 -14.94 11.77
C SER A 582 25.47 -14.06 12.68
N ALA A 583 24.43 -13.42 12.14
CA ALA A 583 23.69 -12.35 12.80
C ALA A 583 22.20 -12.67 13.06
N ALA A 584 21.65 -13.70 12.40
CA ALA A 584 20.22 -14.03 12.45
C ALA A 584 19.70 -14.49 13.84
N ASN A 585 20.54 -15.09 14.69
CA ASN A 585 20.18 -15.61 16.01
C ASN A 585 18.84 -16.38 16.01
N ASP A 586 18.73 -17.33 15.09
CA ASP A 586 17.56 -18.17 14.78
C ASP A 586 16.25 -17.45 14.38
N THR A 587 16.29 -16.18 13.95
CA THR A 587 15.11 -15.52 13.38
C THR A 587 14.68 -16.11 12.04
N THR A 588 13.37 -16.09 11.79
CA THR A 588 12.74 -16.40 10.49
C THR A 588 11.89 -15.24 9.96
N ASP A 589 11.93 -14.06 10.60
CA ASP A 589 11.17 -12.86 10.19
C ASP A 589 11.85 -12.17 9.00
N PRO A 590 11.21 -12.08 7.81
CA PRO A 590 11.79 -11.42 6.65
C PRO A 590 12.11 -9.93 6.89
N LYS A 591 11.35 -9.21 7.73
CA LYS A 591 11.68 -7.80 8.05
C LYS A 591 12.98 -7.74 8.84
N LYS A 592 13.13 -8.59 9.87
CA LYS A 592 14.38 -8.63 10.66
C LYS A 592 15.57 -9.14 9.84
N LEU A 593 15.36 -10.06 8.89
CA LEU A 593 16.43 -10.48 7.96
C LEU A 593 16.87 -9.33 7.02
N ILE A 594 15.95 -8.51 6.51
CA ILE A 594 16.30 -7.30 5.74
C ILE A 594 17.00 -6.26 6.64
N GLU A 595 16.50 -6.01 7.85
CA GLU A 595 17.17 -5.14 8.84
C GLU A 595 18.61 -5.60 9.10
N LEU A 596 18.85 -6.91 9.26
CA LEU A 596 20.19 -7.49 9.43
C LEU A 596 21.06 -7.35 8.17
N ALA A 597 20.48 -7.38 6.96
CA ALA A 597 21.23 -7.13 5.73
C ALA A 597 21.70 -5.67 5.64
N PHE A 598 20.86 -4.70 6.04
CA PHE A 598 21.26 -3.29 6.20
C PHE A 598 22.34 -3.13 7.28
N GLU A 599 22.19 -3.77 8.44
CA GLU A 599 23.18 -3.76 9.52
C GLU A 599 24.53 -4.34 9.07
N ALA A 600 24.53 -5.44 8.31
CA ALA A 600 25.73 -6.04 7.73
C ALA A 600 26.38 -5.15 6.65
N ALA A 601 25.62 -4.59 5.71
CA ALA A 601 26.14 -3.67 4.71
C ALA A 601 26.81 -2.45 5.37
N MET A 602 26.15 -1.83 6.36
CA MET A 602 26.73 -0.74 7.15
C MET A 602 28.02 -1.16 7.84
N LYS A 603 28.07 -2.35 8.46
CA LYS A 603 29.28 -2.87 9.10
C LYS A 603 30.44 -2.98 8.11
N HIS A 604 30.22 -3.62 6.95
CA HIS A 604 31.27 -3.81 5.95
C HIS A 604 31.81 -2.48 5.39
N ILE A 605 30.97 -1.46 5.16
CA ILE A 605 31.48 -0.13 4.77
C ILE A 605 32.30 0.50 5.90
N ASN A 606 31.86 0.40 7.17
CA ASN A 606 32.63 0.95 8.29
C ASN A 606 33.98 0.23 8.49
N ASP A 607 34.07 -1.06 8.20
CA ASP A 607 35.33 -1.82 8.26
C ASP A 607 36.26 -1.46 7.07
N ALA A 608 35.71 -1.24 5.87
CA ALA A 608 36.46 -0.69 4.73
C ALA A 608 36.99 0.74 5.01
N VAL A 609 36.20 1.60 5.68
CA VAL A 609 36.61 2.94 6.12
C VAL A 609 37.74 2.90 7.16
N LYS A 610 37.79 1.88 8.04
CA LYS A 610 38.96 1.68 8.91
C LYS A 610 40.20 1.33 8.09
N ASN A 611 40.07 0.37 7.16
CA ASN A 611 41.18 -0.06 6.32
C ASN A 611 41.71 1.10 5.44
N SER A 612 40.83 1.96 4.92
CA SER A 612 41.25 3.12 4.12
C SER A 612 42.13 4.10 4.88
N THR A 613 41.93 4.29 6.19
CA THR A 613 42.83 5.12 7.02
C THR A 613 44.23 4.53 7.17
N VAL A 614 44.36 3.20 7.18
CA VAL A 614 45.66 2.52 7.24
C VAL A 614 46.37 2.61 5.88
N LEU A 615 45.62 2.42 4.78
CA LEU A 615 46.13 2.54 3.42
C LEU A 615 46.55 3.99 3.08
N GLU A 616 45.83 5.00 3.57
CA GLU A 616 46.19 6.42 3.44
C GLU A 616 47.54 6.76 4.12
N GLN A 617 47.81 6.15 5.28
CA GLN A 617 49.05 6.39 6.04
C GLN A 617 50.29 5.80 5.35
N VAL A 618 50.16 4.67 4.63
CA VAL A 618 51.28 4.05 3.90
C VAL A 618 51.45 4.57 2.47
N GLN A 619 50.43 5.23 1.91
CA GLN A 619 50.52 5.88 0.61
C GLN A 619 51.48 7.08 0.68
N LYS A 620 52.36 7.19 -0.32
CA LYS A 620 53.37 8.26 -0.43
C LYS A 620 52.91 9.37 -1.37
N ASP A 621 52.19 9.03 -2.44
CA ASP A 621 51.68 9.98 -3.41
C ASP A 621 50.52 10.83 -2.86
N GLN A 622 50.46 12.10 -3.29
CA GLN A 622 49.48 13.07 -2.84
C GLN A 622 48.11 12.87 -3.51
N ARG A 623 48.06 12.39 -4.77
CA ARG A 623 46.80 12.06 -5.44
C ARG A 623 46.17 10.83 -4.77
N GLY A 624 46.96 9.81 -4.48
CA GLY A 624 46.55 8.62 -3.73
C GLY A 624 46.01 8.96 -2.33
N LYS A 625 46.65 9.84 -1.57
CA LYS A 625 46.11 10.32 -0.27
C LYS A 625 44.76 11.03 -0.44
N ALA A 626 44.65 11.93 -1.42
CA ALA A 626 43.39 12.60 -1.73
C ALA A 626 42.29 11.62 -2.17
N ALA A 627 42.64 10.55 -2.87
CA ALA A 627 41.73 9.45 -3.23
C ALA A 627 41.21 8.69 -1.99
N PHE A 628 42.10 8.27 -1.08
CA PHE A 628 41.70 7.61 0.18
C PHE A 628 40.80 8.50 1.05
N ALA A 629 41.14 9.79 1.18
CA ALA A 629 40.33 10.76 1.93
C ALA A 629 38.95 10.97 1.29
N THR A 630 38.90 11.17 -0.04
CA THR A 630 37.63 11.32 -0.78
C THR A 630 36.79 10.05 -0.67
N CYS A 631 37.39 8.87 -0.83
CA CYS A 631 36.72 7.58 -0.68
C CYS A 631 36.11 7.40 0.71
N ARG A 632 36.83 7.76 1.79
CA ARG A 632 36.29 7.74 3.16
C ARG A 632 35.02 8.59 3.27
N ASP A 633 35.03 9.80 2.71
CA ASP A 633 33.88 10.71 2.80
C ASP A 633 32.68 10.23 1.97
N LEU A 634 32.92 9.58 0.83
CA LEU A 634 31.90 8.92 0.02
C LEU A 634 31.33 7.68 0.73
N ALA A 635 32.19 6.83 1.29
CA ALA A 635 31.78 5.65 2.07
C ALA A 635 30.97 6.03 3.32
N ASN A 636 31.33 7.13 4.01
CA ASN A 636 30.52 7.68 5.10
C ASN A 636 29.12 8.14 4.65
N ARG A 637 28.97 8.61 3.40
CA ARG A 637 27.66 8.96 2.80
C ARG A 637 26.87 7.72 2.40
N ALA A 638 27.51 6.68 1.87
CA ALA A 638 26.85 5.38 1.67
C ALA A 638 26.32 4.78 3.00
N VAL A 639 27.06 4.94 4.10
CA VAL A 639 26.57 4.59 5.46
C VAL A 639 25.42 5.49 5.89
N HIS A 640 25.41 6.79 5.55
CA HIS A 640 24.27 7.66 5.81
C HIS A 640 23.02 7.24 5.02
N ASP A 641 23.18 6.88 3.74
CA ASP A 641 22.09 6.38 2.88
C ASP A 641 21.52 5.05 3.37
N LEU A 642 22.36 4.11 3.78
CA LEU A 642 21.93 2.88 4.44
C LEU A 642 21.19 3.18 5.76
N LYS A 643 21.63 4.17 6.55
CA LYS A 643 20.95 4.59 7.80
C LYS A 643 19.59 5.22 7.53
N ARG A 644 19.45 6.16 6.59
CA ARG A 644 18.13 6.75 6.28
C ARG A 644 17.18 5.75 5.63
N SER A 645 17.70 4.85 4.79
CA SER A 645 16.95 3.72 4.25
C SER A 645 16.49 2.75 5.33
N PHE A 646 17.38 2.33 6.23
CA PHE A 646 17.05 1.49 7.39
C PHE A 646 15.99 2.13 8.28
N ASN A 647 16.11 3.43 8.60
CA ASN A 647 15.14 4.14 9.43
C ASN A 647 13.76 4.20 8.77
N LYS A 648 13.71 4.55 7.48
CA LYS A 648 12.49 4.58 6.65
C LYS A 648 11.83 3.20 6.56
N PHE A 649 12.64 2.15 6.36
CA PHE A 649 12.21 0.75 6.33
C PHE A 649 11.78 0.22 7.72
N ASN A 650 12.34 0.75 8.81
CA ASN A 650 11.87 0.41 10.13
C ASN A 650 10.46 0.97 10.38
N THR A 651 10.21 2.20 9.93
CA THR A 651 8.89 2.88 9.93
C THR A 651 7.93 2.44 8.82
N PHE A 652 8.11 1.23 8.26
CA PHE A 652 7.35 0.75 7.10
C PHE A 652 5.83 0.75 7.32
N ASP A 653 5.13 1.61 6.59
CA ASP A 653 3.67 1.68 6.51
C ASP A 653 3.21 1.41 5.08
N ILE A 654 2.25 0.48 4.92
CA ILE A 654 1.71 0.02 3.63
C ILE A 654 0.92 1.15 2.92
N THR A 655 0.41 2.15 3.66
CA THR A 655 -0.35 3.27 3.07
C THR A 655 0.47 4.18 2.16
N TYR A 656 1.80 4.21 2.31
CA TYR A 656 2.73 5.01 1.49
C TYR A 656 3.77 4.15 0.75
N PHE A 657 3.44 2.87 0.49
CA PHE A 657 4.38 1.87 -0.04
C PHE A 657 5.11 2.33 -1.31
N ASP A 658 4.40 2.79 -2.34
CA ASP A 658 4.99 3.20 -3.63
C ASP A 658 6.04 4.32 -3.44
N ASN A 659 5.68 5.37 -2.68
CA ASN A 659 6.56 6.51 -2.40
C ASN A 659 7.77 6.10 -1.54
N MET A 660 7.55 5.25 -0.54
CA MET A 660 8.60 4.71 0.31
C MET A 660 9.56 3.82 -0.48
N LEU A 661 9.05 2.97 -1.37
CA LEU A 661 9.86 2.11 -2.23
C LEU A 661 10.69 2.94 -3.22
N SER A 662 10.13 4.02 -3.77
CA SER A 662 10.85 5.00 -4.58
C SER A 662 11.98 5.67 -3.80
N ASP A 663 11.69 6.21 -2.61
CA ASP A 663 12.70 6.82 -1.73
C ASP A 663 13.82 5.80 -1.36
N LEU A 664 13.47 4.58 -0.94
CA LEU A 664 14.42 3.53 -0.57
C LEU A 664 15.32 3.10 -1.74
N LYS A 665 14.74 2.89 -2.93
CA LYS A 665 15.52 2.53 -4.13
C LYS A 665 16.47 3.66 -4.54
N ILE A 666 16.02 4.91 -4.46
CA ILE A 666 16.84 6.09 -4.79
C ILE A 666 18.02 6.23 -3.81
N TRP A 667 17.80 6.10 -2.51
CA TRP A 667 18.88 6.23 -1.52
C TRP A 667 19.83 5.03 -1.51
N LEU A 668 19.35 3.79 -1.71
CA LEU A 668 20.21 2.63 -1.90
C LEU A 668 21.03 2.71 -3.19
N SER A 669 20.47 3.28 -4.26
CA SER A 669 21.22 3.55 -5.49
C SER A 669 22.31 4.58 -5.25
N GLY A 670 22.05 5.62 -4.43
CA GLY A 670 23.06 6.58 -3.98
C GLY A 670 24.20 5.93 -3.19
N ALA A 671 23.90 4.99 -2.29
CA ALA A 671 24.92 4.23 -1.58
C ALA A 671 25.84 3.45 -2.54
N ILE A 672 25.30 2.83 -3.60
CA ILE A 672 26.09 2.19 -4.67
C ILE A 672 26.91 3.24 -5.43
N THR A 673 26.31 4.36 -5.86
CA THR A 673 27.02 5.42 -6.59
C THR A 673 28.21 5.95 -5.77
N TYR A 674 28.06 6.15 -4.46
CA TYR A 674 29.15 6.57 -3.59
C TYR A 674 30.28 5.54 -3.47
N GLN A 675 29.98 4.24 -3.53
CA GLN A 675 30.99 3.18 -3.51
C GLN A 675 31.76 3.15 -4.84
N GLU A 676 31.09 3.26 -5.98
CA GLU A 676 31.75 3.35 -7.31
C GLU A 676 32.59 4.63 -7.43
N THR A 677 32.04 5.79 -7.09
CA THR A 677 32.76 7.08 -7.12
C THR A 677 33.95 7.12 -6.15
N CYS A 678 33.98 6.27 -5.11
CA CYS A 678 35.20 6.07 -4.30
C CYS A 678 36.30 5.43 -5.15
N LEU A 679 35.98 4.36 -5.90
CA LEU A 679 36.94 3.62 -6.71
C LEU A 679 37.44 4.45 -7.90
N ASP A 680 36.56 5.25 -8.51
CA ASP A 680 36.93 6.24 -9.54
C ASP A 680 37.90 7.31 -9.01
N GLY A 681 37.86 7.59 -7.69
CA GLY A 681 38.83 8.45 -7.03
C GLY A 681 40.28 7.99 -7.17
N PHE A 682 40.52 6.70 -7.46
CA PHE A 682 41.84 6.11 -7.67
C PHE A 682 42.26 6.03 -9.14
N GLU A 683 41.43 6.49 -10.08
CA GLU A 683 41.81 6.53 -11.50
C GLU A 683 43.03 7.45 -11.69
N GLY A 684 44.07 6.94 -12.36
CA GLY A 684 45.35 7.64 -12.50
C GLY A 684 46.19 7.76 -11.23
N VAL A 685 45.89 7.01 -10.15
CA VAL A 685 46.78 6.83 -9.00
C VAL A 685 47.71 5.64 -9.27
N PRO A 686 49.05 5.77 -9.12
CA PRO A 686 49.97 4.68 -9.43
C PRO A 686 49.98 3.57 -8.36
N GLY A 687 50.08 2.32 -8.83
CA GLY A 687 50.19 1.13 -8.00
C GLY A 687 48.85 0.51 -7.57
N ASP A 688 48.92 -0.51 -6.72
CA ASP A 688 47.81 -1.38 -6.31
C ASP A 688 46.78 -0.74 -5.34
N SER A 689 46.77 0.59 -5.20
CA SER A 689 45.91 1.27 -4.22
C SER A 689 44.41 1.21 -4.57
N GLY A 690 44.06 1.32 -5.85
CA GLY A 690 42.68 1.16 -6.31
C GLY A 690 42.17 -0.27 -6.18
N GLU A 691 43.03 -1.26 -6.43
CA GLU A 691 42.73 -2.68 -6.28
C GLU A 691 42.52 -3.04 -4.80
N LYS A 692 43.42 -2.63 -3.91
CA LYS A 692 43.27 -2.80 -2.45
C LYS A 692 42.01 -2.13 -1.89
N MET A 693 41.59 -0.99 -2.47
CA MET A 693 40.32 -0.38 -2.08
C MET A 693 39.11 -1.16 -2.62
N ARG A 694 39.17 -1.64 -3.86
CA ARG A 694 38.14 -2.50 -4.45
C ARG A 694 37.94 -3.78 -3.64
N ASP A 695 39.02 -4.43 -3.21
CA ASP A 695 38.97 -5.60 -2.33
C ASP A 695 38.40 -5.26 -0.95
N ALA A 696 38.81 -4.13 -0.35
CA ALA A 696 38.28 -3.68 0.93
C ALA A 696 36.78 -3.35 0.89
N LEU A 697 36.29 -2.81 -0.23
CA LEU A 697 34.88 -2.47 -0.44
C LEU A 697 34.04 -3.61 -1.02
N LYS A 698 34.63 -4.67 -1.56
CA LYS A 698 33.91 -5.75 -2.29
C LYS A 698 32.68 -6.27 -1.55
N MET A 699 32.86 -6.83 -0.35
CA MET A 699 31.75 -7.32 0.50
C MET A 699 30.73 -6.22 0.83
N ALA A 700 31.17 -4.97 0.90
CA ALA A 700 30.31 -3.83 1.21
C ALA A 700 29.45 -3.40 0.00
N MET A 701 29.98 -3.54 -1.23
CA MET A 701 29.26 -3.31 -2.48
C MET A 701 28.28 -4.44 -2.76
N GLU A 702 28.72 -5.70 -2.62
CA GLU A 702 27.89 -6.89 -2.74
C GLU A 702 26.69 -6.83 -1.78
N MET A 703 26.91 -6.47 -0.52
CA MET A 703 25.82 -6.35 0.46
C MET A 703 24.92 -5.12 0.25
N THR A 704 25.41 -4.02 -0.31
CA THR A 704 24.55 -2.88 -0.71
C THR A 704 23.69 -3.24 -1.93
N SER A 705 24.26 -3.96 -2.91
CA SER A 705 23.53 -4.53 -4.05
C SER A 705 22.45 -5.51 -3.60
N ASN A 706 22.78 -6.41 -2.65
CA ASN A 706 21.82 -7.34 -2.07
C ASN A 706 20.69 -6.62 -1.31
N ALA A 707 20.98 -5.54 -0.57
CA ALA A 707 19.96 -4.72 0.07
C ALA A 707 19.03 -4.04 -0.96
N LEU A 708 19.58 -3.51 -2.07
CA LEU A 708 18.78 -2.99 -3.18
C LEU A 708 17.94 -4.08 -3.85
N ALA A 709 18.46 -5.30 -4.01
CA ALA A 709 17.71 -6.42 -4.57
C ALA A 709 16.56 -6.88 -3.65
N MET A 710 16.80 -7.01 -2.34
CA MET A 710 15.76 -7.32 -1.35
C MET A 710 14.67 -6.25 -1.34
N VAL A 711 15.03 -4.96 -1.38
CA VAL A 711 14.07 -3.86 -1.44
C VAL A 711 13.34 -3.82 -2.78
N ALA A 712 14.02 -4.04 -3.90
CA ALA A 712 13.41 -4.00 -5.22
C ALA A 712 12.38 -5.11 -5.42
N GLU A 713 12.67 -6.32 -4.96
CA GLU A 713 11.75 -7.45 -5.00
C GLU A 713 10.79 -7.51 -3.80
N ILE A 714 10.85 -6.59 -2.83
CA ILE A 714 9.97 -6.67 -1.64
C ILE A 714 8.48 -6.59 -2.01
N ALA A 715 8.14 -5.84 -3.07
CA ALA A 715 6.79 -5.77 -3.61
C ALA A 715 6.36 -7.15 -4.15
N THR A 716 7.16 -7.74 -5.04
CA THR A 716 6.91 -9.06 -5.64
C THR A 716 6.92 -10.18 -4.59
N PHE A 717 7.74 -10.07 -3.54
CA PHE A 717 7.75 -10.97 -2.39
C PHE A 717 6.46 -10.86 -1.57
N LEU A 718 6.03 -9.64 -1.21
CA LEU A 718 4.75 -9.39 -0.53
C LEU A 718 3.55 -9.85 -1.38
N GLU A 719 3.55 -9.57 -2.68
CA GLU A 719 2.56 -10.04 -3.64
C GLU A 719 2.47 -11.57 -3.65
N SER A 720 3.61 -12.28 -3.74
CA SER A 720 3.69 -13.76 -3.74
C SER A 720 3.23 -14.40 -2.43
N MET A 721 3.55 -13.79 -1.28
CA MET A 721 3.04 -14.23 0.02
C MET A 721 1.52 -14.05 0.12
N GLY A 722 0.94 -13.10 -0.61
CA GLY A 722 -0.50 -12.86 -0.69
C GLY A 722 -0.86 -11.40 -0.46
N GLY A 723 -0.24 -10.49 -1.21
CA GLY A 723 -0.37 -9.03 -1.05
C GLY A 723 -1.10 -8.29 -2.18
N SER A 724 -1.40 -8.95 -3.30
CA SER A 724 -2.21 -8.35 -4.37
C SER A 724 -3.63 -8.03 -3.87
N GLN A 725 -4.40 -7.07 -4.39
CA GLN A 725 -4.10 -6.05 -5.40
C GLN A 725 -4.48 -4.68 -4.83
N ASN A 726 -4.02 -3.61 -5.49
CA ASN A 726 -3.97 -2.22 -5.02
C ASN A 726 -2.79 -1.88 -4.09
N ILE A 727 -1.70 -2.67 -4.12
CA ILE A 727 -0.33 -2.12 -4.03
C ILE A 727 0.04 -1.48 -5.38
N THR A 728 -0.84 -0.59 -5.87
CA THR A 728 -0.60 0.25 -7.04
C THR A 728 -1.45 1.50 -6.93
N SER A 729 -0.80 2.65 -6.92
CA SER A 729 -1.40 3.91 -7.30
C SER A 729 -2.10 3.80 -8.67
N ARG A 730 -3.29 4.41 -8.80
CA ARG A 730 -3.91 4.60 -10.13
C ARG A 730 -3.27 5.85 -10.76
N ARG A 731 -2.17 5.68 -11.48
CA ARG A 731 -1.73 6.71 -12.43
C ARG A 731 -2.73 6.71 -13.59
N LEU A 732 -3.47 7.81 -13.72
CA LEU A 732 -4.45 8.05 -14.78
C LEU A 732 -4.17 9.44 -15.33
N LEU A 733 -3.99 9.52 -16.66
CA LEU A 733 -3.58 10.74 -17.34
C LEU A 733 -4.68 11.80 -17.30
N SER A 734 -4.22 13.05 -17.31
CA SER A 734 -4.94 14.30 -17.64
C SER A 734 -6.49 14.33 -17.61
N GLU A 735 -7.06 15.07 -16.64
CA GLU A 735 -8.18 15.96 -16.98
C GLU A 735 -8.14 17.31 -16.21
N ARG A 736 -7.66 18.34 -16.93
CA ARG A 736 -7.82 19.81 -16.75
C ARG A 736 -7.43 20.50 -15.41
N LEU A 737 -7.06 21.78 -15.57
CA LEU A 737 -6.44 22.65 -14.57
C LEU A 737 -7.41 23.14 -13.48
N PRO A 738 -6.93 23.40 -12.25
CA PRO A 738 -7.75 23.90 -11.15
C PRO A 738 -7.97 25.41 -11.19
N VAL A 739 -9.18 25.86 -10.88
CA VAL A 739 -9.48 27.24 -10.47
C VAL A 739 -9.23 27.39 -8.95
N MET A 740 -8.77 28.56 -8.51
CA MET A 740 -8.30 28.78 -7.14
C MET A 740 -9.43 28.84 -6.10
N GLY A 741 -9.21 28.24 -4.91
CA GLY A 741 -10.10 28.39 -3.76
C GLY A 741 -9.58 27.72 -2.49
N HIS A 742 -9.01 28.51 -1.57
CA HIS A 742 -8.78 28.23 -0.14
C HIS A 742 -8.19 26.86 0.30
N ASN A 743 -6.85 26.81 0.35
CA ASN A 743 -6.05 26.59 1.57
C ASN A 743 -6.61 25.56 2.62
N ASP A 744 -6.09 24.34 2.80
CA ASP A 744 -4.73 24.06 3.31
C ASP A 744 -4.27 22.60 3.10
N ASP A 745 -3.67 22.31 1.94
CA ASP A 745 -3.00 21.03 1.65
C ASP A 745 -1.71 21.29 0.85
N PHE A 746 -0.58 21.44 1.56
CA PHE A 746 0.77 21.63 0.99
C PHE A 746 1.81 20.88 1.84
N PRO A 747 2.96 20.46 1.29
CA PRO A 747 4.01 19.79 2.06
C PRO A 747 4.53 20.65 3.23
N ASP A 748 4.87 20.03 4.36
CA ASP A 748 5.26 20.70 5.63
C ASP A 748 6.44 21.69 5.51
N TRP A 749 7.23 21.60 4.43
CA TRP A 749 8.34 22.50 4.15
C TRP A 749 7.95 23.79 3.39
N MET A 750 6.70 23.89 2.92
CA MET A 750 6.21 24.97 2.07
C MET A 750 5.06 25.73 2.73
N GLU A 751 5.42 26.68 3.60
CA GLU A 751 4.46 27.55 4.29
C GLU A 751 3.49 28.27 3.32
N PHE A 752 2.26 28.43 3.80
CA PHE A 752 1.12 29.14 3.20
C PHE A 752 1.50 30.40 2.40
N ASN A 753 2.39 31.22 2.98
CA ASN A 753 2.76 32.54 2.46
C ASN A 753 3.88 32.52 1.40
N LYS A 754 4.45 31.35 1.06
CA LYS A 754 5.56 31.22 0.08
C LYS A 754 5.18 30.46 -1.21
N ARG A 755 3.88 30.24 -1.49
CA ARG A 755 3.34 29.51 -2.67
C ARG A 755 3.55 30.22 -4.05
N LYS A 756 4.51 31.15 -4.18
CA LYS A 756 4.83 31.94 -5.41
C LYS A 756 6.33 32.08 -5.73
N LEU A 757 7.24 31.49 -4.94
CA LEU A 757 8.68 31.80 -4.95
C LEU A 757 9.40 31.77 -6.31
N LEU A 758 8.94 30.96 -7.27
CA LEU A 758 9.69 30.71 -8.51
C LEU A 758 9.08 31.36 -9.77
N ASN A 759 7.90 31.99 -9.66
CA ASN A 759 7.32 32.85 -10.71
C ASN A 759 7.19 34.33 -10.29
N ALA A 760 7.46 34.65 -9.03
CA ALA A 760 7.49 36.03 -8.57
C ALA A 760 8.80 36.74 -9.01
N PRO A 761 8.76 38.07 -9.27
CA PRO A 761 9.98 38.89 -9.35
C PRO A 761 10.75 38.85 -8.02
N PRO A 762 12.09 39.03 -8.02
CA PRO A 762 12.90 39.06 -6.80
C PRO A 762 12.36 40.02 -5.72
N GLU A 763 11.82 41.17 -6.14
CA GLU A 763 11.17 42.20 -5.32
C GLU A 763 10.02 41.67 -4.44
N HIS A 764 9.37 40.59 -4.86
CA HIS A 764 8.22 39.98 -4.18
C HIS A 764 8.59 38.73 -3.37
N LEU A 765 9.89 38.42 -3.25
CA LEU A 765 10.40 37.32 -2.45
C LEU A 765 10.79 37.81 -1.06
N LYS A 766 10.37 37.11 0.00
CA LYS A 766 10.97 37.30 1.33
C LYS A 766 12.37 36.65 1.34
N ILE A 767 13.36 37.43 0.90
CA ILE A 767 14.78 37.12 0.99
C ILE A 767 15.19 37.00 2.46
N ASP A 768 16.00 35.99 2.78
CA ASP A 768 16.55 35.78 4.12
C ASP A 768 17.98 36.36 4.27
N LEU A 769 18.77 36.34 3.19
CA LEU A 769 20.14 36.86 3.16
C LEU A 769 20.51 37.35 1.75
N ILE A 770 21.27 38.44 1.66
CA ILE A 770 21.79 39.01 0.40
C ILE A 770 23.31 38.95 0.41
N VAL A 771 23.89 38.34 -0.62
CA VAL A 771 25.31 38.44 -1.01
C VAL A 771 25.42 39.43 -2.16
N ALA A 772 26.36 40.36 -2.09
CA ALA A 772 26.63 41.28 -3.19
C ALA A 772 28.09 41.71 -3.21
N LYS A 773 28.76 41.51 -4.35
CA LYS A 773 30.21 41.75 -4.51
C LYS A 773 30.61 43.22 -4.41
N ASP A 774 29.68 44.13 -4.72
CA ASP A 774 29.80 45.59 -4.52
C ASP A 774 29.80 46.01 -3.04
N GLY A 775 29.30 45.17 -2.13
CA GLY A 775 29.07 45.48 -0.73
C GLY A 775 27.69 46.04 -0.39
N SER A 776 26.70 45.97 -1.31
CA SER A 776 25.30 46.34 -1.04
C SER A 776 24.46 45.17 -0.46
N GLY A 777 25.13 44.11 -0.03
CA GLY A 777 24.59 42.95 0.69
C GLY A 777 25.36 42.72 2.00
N LYS A 778 24.95 41.74 2.81
CA LYS A 778 25.58 41.47 4.12
C LYS A 778 26.98 40.87 3.99
N TYR A 779 27.22 40.08 2.94
CA TYR A 779 28.51 39.45 2.65
C TYR A 779 28.92 39.72 1.20
N ARG A 780 30.23 39.69 0.94
CA ARG A 780 30.81 39.85 -0.41
C ARG A 780 31.09 38.52 -1.10
N THR A 781 31.15 37.43 -0.34
CA THR A 781 31.32 36.06 -0.85
C THR A 781 30.16 35.15 -0.44
N ILE A 782 29.95 34.08 -1.20
CA ILE A 782 28.93 33.07 -0.94
C ILE A 782 29.37 32.19 0.25
N ASN A 783 30.66 31.83 0.33
CA ASN A 783 31.21 31.03 1.43
C ASN A 783 31.20 31.72 2.80
N GLU A 784 31.12 33.05 2.87
CA GLU A 784 30.79 33.76 4.12
C GLU A 784 29.32 33.57 4.49
N ALA A 785 28.42 33.81 3.53
CA ALA A 785 26.98 33.69 3.74
C ALA A 785 26.55 32.28 4.18
N LEU A 786 27.08 31.23 3.56
CA LEU A 786 26.78 29.83 3.91
C LEU A 786 27.06 29.48 5.39
N LYS A 787 27.94 30.23 6.08
CA LYS A 787 28.26 30.00 7.50
C LYS A 787 27.16 30.50 8.45
N GLU A 788 26.32 31.44 8.01
CA GLU A 788 25.19 31.95 8.78
C GLU A 788 23.87 31.18 8.52
N ILE A 789 23.79 30.41 7.42
CA ILE A 789 22.57 29.70 7.05
C ILE A 789 22.24 28.62 8.09
N PRO A 790 21.00 28.59 8.66
CA PRO A 790 20.62 27.59 9.65
C PRO A 790 20.69 26.15 9.11
N ARG A 791 21.56 25.35 9.73
CA ARG A 791 21.72 23.91 9.43
C ARG A 791 20.47 23.12 9.84
N ASN A 792 20.11 22.13 9.04
CA ASN A 792 18.93 21.26 9.17
C ASN A 792 17.62 22.07 9.30
N SER A 793 17.53 23.21 8.61
CA SER A 793 16.38 24.10 8.65
C SER A 793 15.11 23.40 8.16
N ASN A 794 14.02 23.50 8.93
CA ASN A 794 12.72 23.00 8.48
C ASN A 794 12.02 23.95 7.47
N ARG A 795 12.36 25.24 7.49
CA ARG A 795 11.88 26.26 6.54
C ARG A 795 12.82 26.42 5.36
N THR A 796 12.30 26.77 4.18
CA THR A 796 13.14 27.26 3.07
C THR A 796 13.85 28.56 3.46
N PHE A 797 15.17 28.60 3.25
CA PHE A 797 16.01 29.78 3.42
C PHE A 797 16.37 30.36 2.05
N VAL A 798 16.11 31.65 1.83
CA VAL A 798 16.30 32.29 0.52
C VAL A 798 17.55 33.16 0.51
N LEU A 799 18.59 32.69 -0.19
CA LEU A 799 19.85 33.40 -0.43
C LEU A 799 19.79 34.10 -1.80
N HIS A 800 19.70 35.43 -1.79
CA HIS A 800 19.85 36.24 -3.00
C HIS A 800 21.33 36.57 -3.21
N ILE A 801 21.82 36.37 -4.43
CA ILE A 801 23.18 36.66 -4.84
C ILE A 801 23.09 37.66 -5.99
N LYS A 802 23.49 38.91 -5.75
CA LYS A 802 23.41 39.96 -6.77
C LYS A 802 24.38 39.71 -7.92
N GLU A 803 24.12 40.37 -9.06
CA GLU A 803 24.97 40.32 -10.25
C GLU A 803 26.46 40.52 -9.95
N GLY A 804 27.29 39.75 -10.64
CA GLY A 804 28.73 39.65 -10.39
C GLY A 804 29.29 38.27 -10.68
N ILE A 805 30.62 38.24 -10.86
CA ILE A 805 31.40 37.01 -11.04
C ILE A 805 32.06 36.64 -9.71
N TYR A 806 31.60 35.55 -9.09
CA TYR A 806 32.06 35.04 -7.80
C TYR A 806 33.11 33.94 -8.03
N GLN A 807 34.39 34.31 -7.88
CA GLN A 807 35.54 33.43 -8.08
C GLN A 807 35.82 32.63 -6.79
N GLU A 808 34.94 31.67 -6.48
CA GLU A 808 35.03 30.85 -5.28
C GLU A 808 34.48 29.44 -5.51
N LYS A 809 35.10 28.45 -4.87
CA LYS A 809 34.54 27.08 -4.81
C LYS A 809 33.49 27.05 -3.70
N VAL A 810 32.25 26.68 -4.03
CA VAL A 810 31.11 26.69 -3.10
C VAL A 810 30.72 25.25 -2.76
N HIS A 811 30.57 24.96 -1.47
CA HIS A 811 30.16 23.64 -0.97
C HIS A 811 28.95 23.77 -0.07
N ILE A 812 27.80 23.33 -0.56
CA ILE A 812 26.53 23.31 0.15
C ILE A 812 26.40 21.92 0.78
N ASP A 813 26.95 21.78 2.00
CA ASP A 813 27.00 20.50 2.70
C ASP A 813 25.62 19.92 3.01
N SER A 814 25.56 18.62 3.34
CA SER A 814 24.30 17.89 3.49
C SER A 814 23.41 18.34 4.66
N THR A 815 23.86 19.28 5.50
CA THR A 815 23.02 19.91 6.52
C THR A 815 22.38 21.22 6.03
N LEU A 816 22.77 21.76 4.88
CA LEU A 816 22.16 22.96 4.29
C LEU A 816 20.93 22.63 3.44
N THR A 817 20.03 21.81 4.01
CA THR A 817 18.77 21.38 3.40
C THR A 817 17.80 22.54 3.15
N LYS A 818 16.99 22.46 2.09
CA LYS A 818 15.96 23.46 1.74
C LYS A 818 16.52 24.88 1.48
N LEU A 819 17.79 24.98 1.08
CA LEU A 819 18.39 26.23 0.61
C LEU A 819 17.88 26.56 -0.80
N PHE A 820 17.34 27.77 -0.96
CA PHE A 820 16.99 28.36 -2.26
C PHE A 820 17.97 29.48 -2.59
N MET A 821 18.83 29.28 -3.59
CA MET A 821 19.70 30.31 -4.17
C MET A 821 19.02 30.97 -5.38
N ILE A 822 18.99 32.30 -5.42
CA ILE A 822 18.50 33.07 -6.56
C ILE A 822 19.53 34.12 -6.98
N GLY A 823 19.80 34.23 -8.29
CA GLY A 823 20.60 35.28 -8.89
C GLY A 823 19.77 36.36 -9.60
N ASP A 824 20.43 37.42 -10.06
CA ASP A 824 19.83 38.49 -10.88
C ASP A 824 19.70 38.12 -12.39
N GLY A 825 19.98 36.87 -12.76
CA GLY A 825 19.99 36.35 -14.13
C GLY A 825 21.21 35.46 -14.38
N PRO A 826 21.09 34.34 -15.13
CA PRO A 826 22.13 33.31 -15.17
C PRO A 826 23.43 33.72 -15.89
N THR A 827 23.36 34.75 -16.74
CA THR A 827 24.53 35.39 -17.36
C THR A 827 25.11 36.54 -16.52
N LYS A 828 24.35 37.06 -15.55
CA LYS A 828 24.72 38.19 -14.68
C LYS A 828 25.35 37.74 -13.37
N THR A 829 24.76 36.73 -12.72
CA THR A 829 25.23 36.16 -11.46
C THR A 829 25.92 34.85 -11.78
N ARG A 830 27.26 34.81 -11.73
CA ARG A 830 28.04 33.63 -12.15
C ARG A 830 29.02 33.21 -11.06
N ILE A 831 28.93 31.97 -10.60
CA ILE A 831 29.90 31.34 -9.70
C ILE A 831 30.91 30.60 -10.57
N THR A 832 32.21 30.88 -10.44
CA THR A 832 33.23 30.36 -11.35
C THR A 832 34.47 29.83 -10.63
N GLY A 833 34.99 28.72 -11.14
CA GLY A 833 36.17 28.01 -10.67
C GLY A 833 37.03 27.51 -11.84
N LYS A 834 38.09 26.77 -11.54
CA LYS A 834 39.04 26.23 -12.54
C LYS A 834 39.77 24.95 -12.12
N LEU A 835 39.28 24.25 -11.09
CA LEU A 835 39.86 22.97 -10.68
C LEU A 835 39.57 21.91 -11.73
N ASN A 836 40.50 20.99 -11.94
CA ASN A 836 40.46 20.05 -13.04
C ASN A 836 41.37 18.84 -12.79
N TYR A 837 41.18 17.77 -13.56
CA TYR A 837 41.90 16.51 -13.42
C TYR A 837 43.39 16.61 -13.76
N LYS A 838 43.76 17.39 -14.78
CA LYS A 838 45.14 17.52 -15.23
C LYS A 838 46.04 18.23 -14.22
N ASP A 839 45.49 19.17 -13.46
CA ASP A 839 46.14 19.87 -12.34
C ASP A 839 45.98 19.12 -10.99
N GLY A 840 45.57 17.84 -11.02
CA GLY A 840 45.62 16.92 -9.88
C GLY A 840 44.38 16.87 -8.99
N SER A 841 43.29 17.57 -9.30
CA SER A 841 42.01 17.42 -8.58
C SER A 841 41.22 16.23 -9.15
N SER A 842 40.74 15.28 -8.32
CA SER A 842 39.83 14.25 -8.84
C SER A 842 38.53 14.88 -9.38
N THR A 843 37.89 14.25 -10.38
CA THR A 843 36.68 14.78 -11.04
C THR A 843 35.60 15.21 -10.05
N PHE A 844 35.30 14.38 -9.05
CA PHE A 844 34.36 14.68 -7.96
C PHE A 844 34.70 15.95 -7.17
N ASN A 845 35.99 16.27 -7.03
CA ASN A 845 36.52 17.44 -6.33
C ASN A 845 36.81 18.64 -7.24
N SER A 846 36.77 18.48 -8.57
CA SER A 846 36.95 19.56 -9.53
C SER A 846 35.80 20.57 -9.56
N ALA A 847 34.63 20.17 -9.05
CA ALA A 847 33.40 20.95 -9.01
C ALA A 847 33.58 22.37 -8.43
N THR A 848 33.27 23.40 -9.22
CA THR A 848 33.13 24.79 -8.74
C THR A 848 32.04 24.89 -7.67
N VAL A 849 30.87 24.31 -7.92
CA VAL A 849 29.78 24.22 -6.94
C VAL A 849 29.41 22.77 -6.69
N ALA A 850 29.40 22.37 -5.41
CA ALA A 850 28.93 21.07 -4.94
C ALA A 850 27.65 21.25 -4.10
N VAL A 851 26.56 20.62 -4.53
CA VAL A 851 25.24 20.63 -3.88
C VAL A 851 24.98 19.28 -3.23
N GLU A 852 24.84 19.25 -1.91
CA GLU A 852 24.71 18.00 -1.13
C GLU A 852 23.58 18.05 -0.07
N GLY A 853 22.95 19.21 0.14
CA GLY A 853 21.75 19.37 0.96
C GLY A 853 20.46 19.08 0.19
N ASP A 854 19.66 18.12 0.67
CA ASP A 854 18.38 17.74 0.07
C ASP A 854 17.38 18.93 -0.01
N HIS A 855 16.51 18.91 -1.03
CA HIS A 855 15.58 19.99 -1.40
C HIS A 855 16.26 21.32 -1.79
N PHE A 856 17.49 21.30 -2.31
CA PHE A 856 18.13 22.48 -2.87
C PHE A 856 17.36 23.02 -4.09
N ILE A 857 17.30 24.35 -4.21
CA ILE A 857 16.77 25.03 -5.40
C ILE A 857 17.75 26.11 -5.85
N ALA A 858 18.03 26.18 -7.16
CA ALA A 858 18.70 27.31 -7.79
C ALA A 858 17.82 27.93 -8.89
N ARG A 859 17.83 29.27 -8.98
CA ARG A 859 17.14 30.04 -10.01
C ARG A 859 17.99 31.21 -10.51
N ASP A 860 17.89 31.53 -11.79
CA ASP A 860 18.44 32.76 -12.40
C ASP A 860 19.95 32.96 -12.11
N ILE A 861 20.74 31.88 -12.13
CA ILE A 861 22.16 31.86 -11.74
C ILE A 861 23.01 30.95 -12.64
N GLY A 862 24.26 31.33 -12.88
CA GLY A 862 25.25 30.58 -13.66
C GLY A 862 26.31 29.89 -12.80
N PHE A 863 26.69 28.69 -13.20
CA PHE A 863 27.76 27.87 -12.62
C PHE A 863 28.80 27.58 -13.70
N GLU A 864 30.07 27.93 -13.47
CA GLU A 864 31.14 27.84 -14.47
C GLU A 864 32.37 27.07 -13.97
N ASN A 865 32.97 26.26 -14.84
CA ASN A 865 34.37 25.87 -14.74
C ASN A 865 35.16 26.38 -15.95
N SER A 866 36.08 27.29 -15.67
CA SER A 866 36.88 28.05 -16.64
C SER A 866 38.22 27.38 -17.00
N ALA A 867 38.46 26.13 -16.61
CA ALA A 867 39.73 25.44 -16.84
C ALA A 867 40.09 25.25 -18.33
N GLY A 868 39.09 25.12 -19.21
CA GLY A 868 39.29 24.91 -20.66
C GLY A 868 39.50 23.44 -21.06
N PRO A 869 39.34 23.08 -22.33
CA PRO A 869 39.31 21.69 -22.78
C PRO A 869 40.68 21.00 -22.76
N ILE A 870 41.77 21.78 -22.64
CA ILE A 870 43.15 21.27 -22.48
C ILE A 870 43.35 20.60 -21.13
N LYS A 871 42.48 20.87 -20.15
CA LYS A 871 42.59 20.46 -18.74
C LYS A 871 41.79 19.19 -18.38
N GLU A 872 41.20 18.52 -19.38
CA GLU A 872 40.39 17.31 -19.21
C GLU A 872 39.21 17.56 -18.24
N GLN A 873 38.84 16.60 -17.38
CA GLN A 873 37.64 16.66 -16.55
C GLN A 873 37.65 17.89 -15.62
N ALA A 874 36.64 18.76 -15.75
CA ALA A 874 36.56 20.04 -15.04
C ALA A 874 35.10 20.44 -14.74
N VAL A 875 34.55 19.90 -13.66
CA VAL A 875 33.13 20.04 -13.30
C VAL A 875 32.78 21.48 -12.91
N ALA A 876 31.70 22.03 -13.47
CA ALA A 876 31.13 23.32 -13.05
C ALA A 876 30.16 23.13 -11.88
N LEU A 877 29.26 22.16 -11.99
CA LEU A 877 28.24 21.86 -10.99
C LEU A 877 28.19 20.35 -10.71
N ARG A 878 28.35 19.96 -9.44
CA ARG A 878 28.08 18.60 -8.95
C ARG A 878 26.86 18.60 -8.06
N VAL A 879 25.90 17.72 -8.35
CA VAL A 879 24.65 17.58 -7.58
C VAL A 879 24.57 16.18 -6.99
N SER A 880 24.59 16.10 -5.66
CA SER A 880 24.60 14.88 -4.85
C SER A 880 23.61 15.05 -3.68
N ALA A 881 22.41 15.54 -4.01
CA ALA A 881 21.30 15.83 -3.12
C ALA A 881 19.97 15.41 -3.79
N ASP A 882 18.99 15.02 -3.00
CA ASP A 882 17.71 14.50 -3.46
C ASP A 882 16.65 15.61 -3.55
N LEU A 883 15.71 15.46 -4.50
CA LEU A 883 14.59 16.38 -4.75
C LEU A 883 15.06 17.82 -5.09
N VAL A 884 16.08 17.93 -5.94
CA VAL A 884 16.75 19.19 -6.32
C VAL A 884 16.17 19.81 -7.58
N ILE A 885 16.04 21.15 -7.63
CA ILE A 885 15.54 21.89 -8.80
C ILE A 885 16.54 22.97 -9.26
N PHE A 886 16.78 23.03 -10.58
CA PHE A 886 17.41 24.15 -11.27
C PHE A 886 16.41 24.75 -12.28
N TYR A 887 16.21 26.06 -12.25
CA TYR A 887 15.31 26.77 -13.16
C TYR A 887 15.99 28.01 -13.76
N ASN A 888 15.99 28.15 -15.09
CA ASN A 888 16.68 29.25 -15.81
C ASN A 888 18.13 29.45 -15.31
N CYS A 889 18.88 28.35 -15.20
CA CYS A 889 20.27 28.35 -14.78
C CYS A 889 21.20 28.10 -15.97
N HIS A 890 22.44 28.56 -15.87
CA HIS A 890 23.51 28.20 -16.81
C HIS A 890 24.51 27.26 -16.15
N MET A 891 24.98 26.24 -16.86
CA MET A 891 26.06 25.35 -16.46
C MET A 891 27.10 25.38 -17.58
N ASP A 892 28.20 26.11 -17.38
CA ASP A 892 29.21 26.39 -18.40
C ASP A 892 30.53 25.67 -18.11
N GLY A 893 31.02 24.91 -19.09
CA GLY A 893 32.29 24.19 -18.96
C GLY A 893 32.82 23.69 -20.30
N TYR A 894 33.56 22.59 -20.25
CA TYR A 894 34.08 21.88 -21.42
C TYR A 894 33.88 20.38 -21.26
N GLN A 895 34.82 19.66 -20.66
CA GLN A 895 34.64 18.25 -20.33
C GLN A 895 34.03 18.15 -18.91
N ASP A 896 33.08 17.23 -18.73
CA ASP A 896 32.44 16.91 -17.44
C ASP A 896 31.67 18.11 -16.81
N THR A 897 31.10 19.04 -17.61
CA THR A 897 30.47 20.29 -17.09
C THR A 897 29.47 20.07 -15.95
N LEU A 898 28.49 19.18 -16.13
CA LEU A 898 27.44 18.88 -15.14
C LEU A 898 27.58 17.45 -14.63
N TYR A 899 28.05 17.31 -13.40
CA TYR A 899 28.07 16.03 -12.68
C TYR A 899 26.73 15.85 -11.95
N ALA A 900 25.74 15.35 -12.68
CA ALA A 900 24.44 14.93 -12.16
C ALA A 900 24.60 13.58 -11.41
N HIS A 901 25.33 13.63 -10.30
CA HIS A 901 25.98 12.47 -9.67
C HIS A 901 25.00 11.41 -9.17
N THR A 902 24.00 11.75 -8.33
CA THR A 902 23.03 10.76 -7.81
C THR A 902 21.71 11.39 -7.31
N TYR A 903 20.73 10.54 -6.97
CA TYR A 903 19.34 10.84 -6.56
C TYR A 903 18.44 11.58 -7.58
N ARG A 904 17.27 12.09 -7.16
CA ARG A 904 16.27 12.74 -8.05
C ARG A 904 16.58 14.21 -8.29
N GLN A 905 16.68 14.60 -9.56
CA GLN A 905 17.07 15.95 -9.98
C GLN A 905 16.19 16.46 -11.13
N TYR A 906 15.86 17.75 -11.13
CA TYR A 906 15.05 18.37 -12.17
C TYR A 906 15.68 19.68 -12.67
N TYR A 907 15.87 19.76 -13.99
CA TYR A 907 16.46 20.90 -14.67
C TYR A 907 15.44 21.46 -15.66
N ARG A 908 15.09 22.76 -15.51
CA ARG A 908 14.04 23.41 -16.29
C ARG A 908 14.55 24.67 -16.98
N ASP A 909 14.36 24.75 -18.29
CA ASP A 909 14.75 25.91 -19.13
C ASP A 909 16.21 26.36 -18.89
N CYS A 910 17.11 25.42 -18.58
CA CYS A 910 18.53 25.69 -18.31
C CYS A 910 19.36 25.60 -19.60
N VAL A 911 20.51 26.29 -19.62
CA VAL A 911 21.53 26.13 -20.67
C VAL A 911 22.71 25.35 -20.10
N ILE A 912 23.09 24.27 -20.75
CA ILE A 912 24.22 23.42 -20.34
C ILE A 912 25.21 23.39 -21.51
N SER A 913 26.43 23.89 -21.30
CA SER A 913 27.43 24.05 -22.35
C SER A 913 28.70 23.23 -22.08
N GLY A 914 29.20 22.52 -23.11
CA GLY A 914 30.35 21.64 -22.97
C GLY A 914 30.76 20.92 -24.26
N THR A 915 31.59 19.89 -24.11
CA THR A 915 32.27 19.16 -25.20
C THR A 915 32.17 17.66 -25.00
N ILE A 916 33.03 17.06 -24.16
CA ILE A 916 33.03 15.63 -23.82
C ILE A 916 32.22 15.39 -22.55
N ASP A 917 31.33 14.40 -22.58
CA ASP A 917 30.57 13.86 -21.44
C ASP A 917 29.93 14.94 -20.53
N PHE A 918 29.47 16.04 -21.13
CA PHE A 918 29.20 17.26 -20.38
C PHE A 918 27.94 17.20 -19.50
N ILE A 919 27.15 16.12 -19.59
CA ILE A 919 26.18 15.67 -18.58
C ILE A 919 26.51 14.21 -18.23
N PHE A 920 26.98 13.95 -17.02
CA PHE A 920 27.40 12.61 -16.59
C PHE A 920 27.04 12.31 -15.13
N GLY A 921 27.08 11.04 -14.75
CA GLY A 921 26.67 10.55 -13.42
C GLY A 921 25.52 9.53 -13.45
N ASP A 922 25.02 9.20 -12.26
CA ASP A 922 24.00 8.16 -12.04
C ASP A 922 22.82 8.67 -11.18
N SER A 923 22.41 9.91 -11.40
CA SER A 923 21.13 10.43 -10.90
C SER A 923 19.94 9.90 -11.69
N ALA A 924 18.75 10.00 -11.09
CA ALA A 924 17.49 10.02 -11.83
C ALA A 924 17.20 11.49 -12.17
N ALA A 925 17.70 11.96 -13.32
CA ALA A 925 17.62 13.36 -13.72
C ALA A 925 16.71 13.57 -14.94
N VAL A 926 15.81 14.55 -14.83
CA VAL A 926 14.96 15.00 -15.93
C VAL A 926 15.32 16.43 -16.32
N PHE A 927 15.61 16.62 -17.61
CA PHE A 927 15.88 17.90 -18.25
C PHE A 927 14.67 18.26 -19.13
N GLN A 928 13.98 19.37 -18.83
CA GLN A 928 12.84 19.87 -19.60
C GLN A 928 13.10 21.26 -20.15
N GLY A 929 12.85 21.47 -21.45
CA GLY A 929 13.04 22.78 -22.10
C GLY A 929 14.49 23.26 -22.19
N CYS A 930 15.46 22.43 -21.78
CA CYS A 930 16.85 22.84 -21.66
C CYS A 930 17.55 22.93 -23.02
N THR A 931 18.53 23.83 -23.13
CA THR A 931 19.42 23.92 -24.30
C THR A 931 20.75 23.25 -23.99
N LEU A 932 21.09 22.22 -24.76
CA LEU A 932 22.40 21.58 -24.75
C LEU A 932 23.24 22.23 -25.84
N LEU A 933 24.24 22.99 -25.41
CA LEU A 933 25.06 23.87 -26.25
C LEU A 933 26.45 23.25 -26.46
N PHE A 934 26.63 22.59 -27.60
CA PHE A 934 27.88 21.93 -27.95
C PHE A 934 28.92 22.98 -28.31
N ARG A 935 29.97 23.09 -27.48
CA ARG A 935 31.08 24.03 -27.67
C ARG A 935 32.15 23.40 -28.56
N LYS A 936 33.07 24.25 -29.01
CA LYS A 936 34.24 23.82 -29.80
C LYS A 936 35.20 22.96 -28.95
N PRO A 937 35.47 21.70 -29.33
CA PRO A 937 36.45 20.85 -28.66
C PRO A 937 37.87 21.08 -29.22
N LEU A 938 38.86 20.31 -28.77
CA LEU A 938 40.20 20.32 -29.37
C LEU A 938 40.23 19.56 -30.69
N GLY A 939 41.29 19.81 -31.49
CA GLY A 939 41.54 19.07 -32.73
C GLY A 939 41.53 17.56 -32.52
N GLY A 940 40.70 16.84 -33.28
CA GLY A 940 40.55 15.38 -33.18
C GLY A 940 39.67 14.89 -32.02
N GLN A 941 39.19 15.76 -31.13
CA GLN A 941 38.16 15.38 -30.15
C GLN A 941 36.76 15.43 -30.78
N GLU A 942 35.92 14.52 -30.30
CA GLU A 942 34.48 14.44 -30.57
C GLU A 942 33.72 15.02 -29.38
N CYS A 943 32.52 15.57 -29.60
CA CYS A 943 31.65 16.06 -28.53
C CYS A 943 30.58 15.01 -28.19
N ILE A 944 30.28 14.83 -26.90
CA ILE A 944 29.29 13.88 -26.40
C ILE A 944 28.44 14.56 -25.32
N ALA A 945 27.12 14.57 -25.50
CA ALA A 945 26.21 15.20 -24.56
C ALA A 945 26.05 14.41 -23.24
N THR A 946 25.91 13.08 -23.29
CA THR A 946 25.59 12.28 -22.10
C THR A 946 26.52 11.09 -21.87
N ALA A 947 26.94 10.88 -20.62
CA ALA A 947 27.68 9.71 -20.17
C ALA A 947 27.06 9.16 -18.86
N GLN A 948 26.04 8.31 -19.02
CA GLN A 948 25.24 7.85 -17.88
C GLN A 948 25.88 6.63 -17.19
N GLY A 949 25.94 6.66 -15.87
CA GLY A 949 26.79 5.81 -15.05
C GLY A 949 26.12 4.66 -14.29
N ARG A 950 24.98 4.13 -14.74
CA ARG A 950 24.25 3.07 -14.00
C ARG A 950 24.99 1.72 -13.97
N THR A 951 25.31 1.20 -12.79
CA THR A 951 26.06 -0.05 -12.59
C THR A 951 25.22 -1.26 -12.19
N ASN A 952 23.98 -1.10 -11.73
CA ASN A 952 23.06 -2.21 -11.44
C ASN A 952 21.66 -2.00 -12.08
N VAL A 953 21.12 -3.05 -12.71
CA VAL A 953 19.80 -3.06 -13.38
C VAL A 953 18.64 -2.59 -12.51
N ARG A 954 18.75 -2.75 -11.18
CA ARG A 954 17.72 -2.45 -10.17
C ARG A 954 17.71 -0.98 -9.71
N GLN A 955 18.74 -0.20 -10.06
CA GLN A 955 18.76 1.24 -9.80
C GLN A 955 17.73 1.94 -10.70
N PRO A 956 16.83 2.78 -10.16
CA PRO A 956 15.84 3.54 -10.93
C PRO A 956 16.43 4.84 -11.52
N THR A 957 17.72 4.83 -11.85
CA THR A 957 18.53 5.98 -12.29
C THR A 957 18.62 6.05 -13.82
N GLY A 958 19.05 7.20 -14.36
CA GLY A 958 19.09 7.48 -15.79
C GLY A 958 18.82 8.94 -16.11
N PHE A 959 19.10 9.34 -17.35
CA PHE A 959 18.85 10.70 -17.84
C PHE A 959 17.67 10.73 -18.80
N VAL A 960 16.75 11.68 -18.60
CA VAL A 960 15.64 11.96 -19.51
C VAL A 960 15.76 13.39 -20.01
N LEU A 961 15.90 13.56 -21.32
CA LEU A 961 15.98 14.85 -21.98
C LEU A 961 14.70 15.03 -22.81
N GLN A 962 13.76 15.81 -22.26
CA GLN A 962 12.41 15.97 -22.79
C GLN A 962 12.19 17.40 -23.32
N ASN A 963 11.83 17.54 -24.59
CA ASN A 963 11.71 18.84 -25.26
C ASN A 963 12.92 19.76 -25.05
N CYS A 964 14.12 19.17 -25.08
CA CYS A 964 15.38 19.90 -25.05
C CYS A 964 15.79 20.32 -26.48
N THR A 965 16.75 21.23 -26.59
CA THR A 965 17.34 21.66 -27.88
C THR A 965 18.82 21.35 -27.89
N PHE A 966 19.25 20.44 -28.76
CA PHE A 966 20.65 20.09 -29.00
C PHE A 966 21.11 20.93 -30.20
N LYS A 967 22.09 21.83 -29.99
CA LYS A 967 22.62 22.69 -31.05
C LYS A 967 24.09 23.05 -30.81
N ALA A 968 24.76 23.55 -31.84
CA ALA A 968 26.11 24.08 -31.69
C ALA A 968 26.11 25.46 -30.99
N ASP A 969 27.21 25.76 -30.31
CA ASP A 969 27.61 27.14 -30.02
C ASP A 969 27.94 27.89 -31.33
N PRO A 970 27.70 29.22 -31.45
CA PRO A 970 28.05 29.97 -32.66
C PRO A 970 29.52 29.85 -33.10
N GLU A 971 30.48 29.67 -32.18
CA GLU A 971 31.89 29.40 -32.53
C GLU A 971 32.13 27.97 -33.04
N PHE A 972 31.19 27.05 -32.76
CA PHE A 972 31.26 25.65 -33.14
C PHE A 972 30.44 25.31 -34.39
N GLN A 973 29.34 26.01 -34.67
CA GLN A 973 28.50 25.77 -35.85
C GLN A 973 29.28 25.67 -37.19
N PRO A 974 30.28 26.53 -37.51
CA PRO A 974 31.05 26.37 -38.76
C PRO A 974 32.03 25.18 -38.76
N LEU A 975 32.19 24.48 -37.63
CA LEU A 975 33.16 23.40 -37.41
C LEU A 975 32.51 22.03 -37.15
N THR A 976 31.17 21.94 -37.09
CA THR A 976 30.42 20.68 -36.85
C THR A 976 30.73 19.60 -37.89
N LYS A 977 31.10 19.97 -39.11
CA LYS A 977 31.52 19.06 -40.18
C LYS A 977 32.94 18.50 -40.01
N HIS A 978 33.73 19.06 -39.10
CA HIS A 978 35.10 18.62 -38.78
C HIS A 978 35.21 17.93 -37.41
N HIS A 979 34.19 18.07 -36.56
CA HIS A 979 34.13 17.49 -35.22
C HIS A 979 32.78 16.83 -34.99
N LYS A 980 32.78 15.51 -34.85
CA LYS A 980 31.56 14.73 -34.63
C LYS A 980 30.92 15.08 -33.29
N SER A 981 29.59 15.17 -33.26
CA SER A 981 28.82 15.33 -32.03
C SER A 981 27.83 14.18 -31.84
N TYR A 982 27.74 13.66 -30.62
CA TYR A 982 26.95 12.48 -30.26
C TYR A 982 25.99 12.76 -29.10
N LEU A 983 24.87 12.04 -29.09
CA LEU A 983 23.83 12.08 -28.06
C LEU A 983 24.33 11.51 -26.72
N GLY A 984 25.16 10.46 -26.77
CA GLY A 984 25.75 9.87 -25.58
C GLY A 984 26.67 8.68 -25.83
N ARG A 985 27.31 8.21 -24.75
CA ARG A 985 28.10 6.98 -24.69
C ARG A 985 27.97 6.26 -23.33
N PRO A 986 28.04 4.91 -23.29
CA PRO A 986 27.75 4.16 -22.08
C PRO A 986 28.95 4.13 -21.14
N TRP A 987 29.00 5.03 -20.15
CA TRP A 987 30.08 5.02 -19.15
C TRP A 987 30.09 3.74 -18.30
N ARG A 988 28.91 3.15 -18.04
CA ARG A 988 28.75 1.91 -17.27
C ARG A 988 27.79 0.92 -17.92
N GLN A 989 27.87 -0.33 -17.47
CA GLN A 989 27.20 -1.50 -18.06
C GLN A 989 25.71 -1.32 -18.36
N PHE A 990 24.94 -0.69 -17.48
CA PHE A 990 23.49 -0.55 -17.62
C PHE A 990 23.05 0.90 -17.91
N SER A 991 23.98 1.71 -18.44
CA SER A 991 23.81 3.11 -18.87
C SER A 991 22.44 3.37 -19.50
N ARG A 992 21.68 4.33 -18.96
CA ARG A 992 20.30 4.61 -19.38
C ARG A 992 20.05 6.09 -19.70
N THR A 993 19.76 6.37 -20.97
CA THR A 993 19.47 7.72 -21.48
C THR A 993 18.26 7.70 -22.43
N ILE A 994 17.29 8.58 -22.19
CA ILE A 994 16.08 8.73 -22.98
C ILE A 994 16.04 10.16 -23.51
N ILE A 995 16.01 10.32 -24.84
CA ILE A 995 15.93 11.62 -25.51
C ILE A 995 14.62 11.66 -26.27
N MET A 996 13.68 12.44 -25.78
CA MET A 996 12.32 12.46 -26.32
C MET A 996 11.79 13.87 -26.54
N GLU A 997 10.89 14.02 -27.51
CA GLU A 997 10.21 15.28 -27.82
C GLU A 997 11.15 16.46 -28.15
N SER A 998 12.43 16.18 -28.42
CA SER A 998 13.52 17.16 -28.42
C SER A 998 13.90 17.57 -29.85
N PHE A 999 14.50 18.76 -29.98
CA PHE A 999 15.07 19.23 -31.25
C PHE A 999 16.54 18.81 -31.35
N LEU A 1000 16.87 18.07 -32.41
CA LEU A 1000 18.22 17.60 -32.75
C LEU A 1000 18.70 18.32 -34.02
N ASP A 1001 19.60 19.28 -33.86
CA ASP A 1001 20.21 20.06 -34.94
C ASP A 1001 21.29 19.27 -35.72
N ASP A 1002 21.77 19.81 -36.84
CA ASP A 1002 22.55 19.07 -37.85
C ASP A 1002 23.96 18.63 -37.42
N LEU A 1003 24.45 19.07 -36.26
CA LEU A 1003 25.73 18.63 -35.69
C LEU A 1003 25.73 17.16 -35.23
N ILE A 1004 24.58 16.64 -34.83
CA ILE A 1004 24.47 15.28 -34.29
C ILE A 1004 24.67 14.28 -35.42
N GLN A 1005 25.65 13.38 -35.28
CA GLN A 1005 25.98 12.41 -36.32
C GLN A 1005 24.80 11.45 -36.59
N PRO A 1006 24.62 10.97 -37.84
CA PRO A 1006 23.53 10.04 -38.17
C PRO A 1006 23.49 8.76 -37.31
N LEU A 1007 24.67 8.28 -36.87
CA LEU A 1007 24.85 7.18 -35.91
C LEU A 1007 24.19 7.43 -34.53
N GLY A 1008 24.04 8.69 -34.14
CA GLY A 1008 23.45 9.16 -32.87
C GLY A 1008 24.34 8.95 -31.64
N TRP A 1009 24.85 7.74 -31.45
CA TRP A 1009 25.52 7.27 -30.24
C TRP A 1009 26.95 6.80 -30.55
N VAL A 1010 27.84 6.83 -29.56
CA VAL A 1010 29.23 6.33 -29.69
C VAL A 1010 29.58 5.37 -28.55
N LYS A 1011 30.45 4.40 -28.82
CA LYS A 1011 30.85 3.37 -27.85
C LYS A 1011 31.80 3.98 -26.80
N TRP A 1012 31.85 3.38 -25.62
CA TRP A 1012 32.91 3.71 -24.66
C TRP A 1012 34.26 3.13 -25.15
N PRO A 1013 35.40 3.79 -24.91
CA PRO A 1013 36.70 3.25 -25.28
C PRO A 1013 37.01 1.98 -24.47
N GLY A 1014 37.39 0.89 -25.15
CA GLY A 1014 37.77 -0.38 -24.53
C GLY A 1014 36.61 -1.29 -24.12
N GLU A 1015 35.45 -0.74 -23.75
CA GLU A 1015 34.28 -1.49 -23.27
C GLU A 1015 33.04 -1.14 -24.11
N SER A 1016 32.31 -2.13 -24.62
CA SER A 1016 31.22 -1.84 -25.58
C SER A 1016 29.88 -1.54 -24.91
N TYR A 1017 29.48 -2.33 -23.90
CA TYR A 1017 28.19 -2.28 -23.17
C TYR A 1017 26.91 -2.28 -24.04
N ILE A 1018 27.04 -2.55 -25.34
CA ILE A 1018 26.00 -2.42 -26.37
C ILE A 1018 24.78 -3.35 -26.18
N GLU A 1019 24.95 -4.43 -25.43
CA GLU A 1019 23.89 -5.41 -25.11
C GLU A 1019 23.05 -5.01 -23.89
N THR A 1020 23.64 -4.28 -22.94
CA THR A 1020 23.10 -4.07 -21.58
C THR A 1020 22.69 -2.64 -21.27
N LEU A 1021 23.13 -1.66 -22.08
CA LEU A 1021 22.65 -0.29 -22.02
C LEU A 1021 21.16 -0.17 -22.44
N PHE A 1022 20.54 0.98 -22.13
CA PHE A 1022 19.14 1.27 -22.49
C PHE A 1022 19.03 2.70 -23.03
N TYR A 1023 19.08 2.85 -24.36
CA TYR A 1023 18.96 4.13 -25.05
C TYR A 1023 17.67 4.22 -25.86
N VAL A 1024 17.00 5.38 -25.82
CA VAL A 1024 15.69 5.60 -26.45
C VAL A 1024 15.64 6.96 -27.14
N GLU A 1025 15.13 6.98 -28.38
CA GLU A 1025 14.81 8.21 -29.11
C GLU A 1025 13.34 8.22 -29.57
N PHE A 1026 12.52 9.09 -28.98
CA PHE A 1026 11.05 9.09 -29.17
C PHE A 1026 10.50 10.48 -29.53
N ASN A 1027 9.75 10.58 -30.63
CA ASN A 1027 9.09 11.82 -31.07
C ASN A 1027 10.03 13.05 -31.18
N ASN A 1028 11.31 12.84 -31.51
CA ASN A 1028 12.28 13.91 -31.73
C ASN A 1028 12.05 14.59 -33.09
N ARG A 1029 12.48 15.86 -33.20
CA ARG A 1029 12.34 16.72 -34.39
C ARG A 1029 13.67 17.37 -34.75
N GLY A 1030 13.74 17.99 -35.92
CA GLY A 1030 14.98 18.63 -36.43
C GLY A 1030 15.76 17.73 -37.39
N PRO A 1031 16.78 18.27 -38.07
CA PRO A 1031 17.47 17.59 -39.17
C PRO A 1031 18.16 16.28 -38.78
N ALA A 1032 18.64 16.12 -37.54
CA ALA A 1032 19.29 14.90 -37.08
C ALA A 1032 18.37 13.91 -36.35
N ALA A 1033 17.06 14.18 -36.29
CA ALA A 1033 16.06 13.25 -35.72
C ALA A 1033 15.77 11.97 -36.52
N PRO A 1034 16.00 11.86 -37.85
CA PRO A 1034 15.84 10.60 -38.58
C PRO A 1034 16.73 9.48 -38.03
N LYS A 1035 16.14 8.30 -37.79
CA LYS A 1035 16.81 7.17 -37.11
C LYS A 1035 17.40 6.09 -38.04
N ALA A 1036 17.29 6.26 -39.37
CA ALA A 1036 17.63 5.21 -40.35
C ALA A 1036 19.11 4.77 -40.34
N GLU A 1037 20.01 5.69 -39.99
CA GLU A 1037 21.46 5.48 -39.92
C GLU A 1037 21.98 5.28 -38.48
N ARG A 1038 21.10 5.15 -37.49
CA ARG A 1038 21.49 4.94 -36.09
C ARG A 1038 22.23 3.62 -35.92
N GLU A 1039 23.12 3.62 -34.92
CA GLU A 1039 23.77 2.41 -34.44
C GLU A 1039 22.74 1.33 -34.03
N LYS A 1040 22.98 0.08 -34.46
CA LYS A 1040 22.01 -1.03 -34.38
C LYS A 1040 22.26 -1.93 -33.16
N TRP A 1041 22.59 -1.33 -32.03
CA TRP A 1041 22.93 -2.04 -30.79
C TRP A 1041 21.67 -2.58 -30.11
N PRO A 1042 21.66 -3.81 -29.54
CA PRO A 1042 20.48 -4.37 -28.85
C PRO A 1042 20.01 -3.56 -27.62
N GLY A 1043 20.89 -2.72 -27.06
CA GLY A 1043 20.58 -1.74 -26.03
C GLY A 1043 19.90 -0.45 -26.52
N ILE A 1044 19.97 -0.13 -27.82
CA ILE A 1044 19.20 0.97 -28.43
C ILE A 1044 17.79 0.44 -28.74
N LYS A 1045 16.77 1.04 -28.13
CA LYS A 1045 15.40 0.53 -28.09
C LYS A 1045 14.45 1.39 -28.92
N GLU A 1046 13.73 0.74 -29.82
CA GLU A 1046 12.52 1.31 -30.44
C GLU A 1046 11.33 0.94 -29.56
N LEU A 1047 10.64 1.94 -28.98
CA LEU A 1047 9.63 1.70 -27.94
C LEU A 1047 8.27 2.30 -28.33
N PRO A 1048 7.16 1.57 -28.10
CA PRO A 1048 5.82 2.11 -28.22
C PRO A 1048 5.53 3.15 -27.13
N SER A 1049 4.57 4.03 -27.41
CA SER A 1049 4.21 5.17 -26.58
C SER A 1049 3.97 4.83 -25.09
N ASN A 1050 3.32 3.69 -24.81
CA ASN A 1050 3.04 3.23 -23.44
C ASN A 1050 4.29 2.86 -22.63
N ARG A 1051 5.34 2.31 -23.26
CA ARG A 1051 6.63 2.00 -22.60
C ARG A 1051 7.48 3.25 -22.39
N VAL A 1052 7.34 4.27 -23.24
CA VAL A 1052 8.04 5.56 -23.08
C VAL A 1052 7.39 6.45 -22.00
N GLN A 1053 6.07 6.35 -21.79
CA GLN A 1053 5.32 7.08 -20.73
C GLN A 1053 5.95 6.91 -19.33
N ARG A 1054 6.65 5.80 -19.06
CA ARG A 1054 7.42 5.54 -17.84
C ARG A 1054 8.54 6.57 -17.57
N PHE A 1055 9.10 7.17 -18.61
CA PHE A 1055 10.21 8.13 -18.49
C PHE A 1055 9.76 9.60 -18.37
N THR A 1056 8.44 9.85 -18.39
CA THR A 1056 7.89 11.19 -18.12
C THR A 1056 8.18 11.65 -16.68
N ALA A 1057 8.29 12.96 -16.48
CA ALA A 1057 8.74 13.54 -15.21
C ALA A 1057 7.86 13.17 -14.00
N ALA A 1058 6.57 12.93 -14.19
CA ALA A 1058 5.68 12.48 -13.12
C ALA A 1058 5.98 11.07 -12.62
N GLU A 1059 6.54 10.19 -13.45
CA GLU A 1059 6.74 8.78 -13.11
C GLU A 1059 8.21 8.45 -12.80
N PHE A 1060 9.13 8.98 -13.60
CA PHE A 1060 10.55 8.63 -13.48
C PHE A 1060 11.20 9.21 -12.23
N ILE A 1061 10.77 10.39 -11.81
CA ILE A 1061 11.28 11.09 -10.62
C ILE A 1061 10.17 11.47 -9.62
N ASP A 1062 8.94 10.97 -9.78
CA ASP A 1062 7.79 11.32 -8.93
C ASP A 1062 7.56 12.86 -8.88
N GLY A 1063 7.78 13.53 -10.01
CA GLY A 1063 7.87 15.00 -10.10
C GLY A 1063 6.61 15.73 -9.62
N THR A 1064 5.45 15.09 -9.72
CA THR A 1064 4.17 15.68 -9.33
C THR A 1064 4.07 15.88 -7.82
N ARG A 1065 4.74 15.05 -7.00
CA ARG A 1065 4.75 15.21 -5.53
C ARG A 1065 5.57 16.40 -5.06
N TRP A 1066 6.68 16.73 -5.73
CA TRP A 1066 7.68 17.67 -5.19
C TRP A 1066 8.01 18.87 -6.09
N ILE A 1067 7.89 18.77 -7.42
CA ILE A 1067 8.11 19.88 -8.35
C ILE A 1067 6.85 20.74 -8.46
N ALA A 1068 5.68 20.13 -8.70
CA ALA A 1068 4.42 20.85 -8.92
C ALA A 1068 3.96 21.79 -7.77
N PRO A 1069 4.28 21.53 -6.47
CA PRO A 1069 4.07 22.50 -5.40
C PRO A 1069 4.87 23.81 -5.59
N THR A 1070 6.10 23.74 -6.12
CA THR A 1070 7.04 24.88 -6.23
C THR A 1070 6.65 25.95 -7.23
N LYS A 1071 5.77 25.59 -8.17
CA LYS A 1071 5.29 26.42 -9.30
C LYS A 1071 6.33 26.74 -10.38
N VAL A 1072 7.50 26.11 -10.37
CA VAL A 1072 8.37 26.02 -11.56
C VAL A 1072 7.57 25.41 -12.73
N PRO A 1073 7.73 25.89 -13.97
CA PRO A 1073 7.15 25.25 -15.15
C PRO A 1073 7.47 23.74 -15.19
N TYR A 1074 6.43 22.92 -15.25
CA TYR A 1074 6.54 21.48 -15.07
C TYR A 1074 5.51 20.76 -15.92
N ASN A 1075 6.00 19.96 -16.87
CA ASN A 1075 5.16 19.10 -17.68
C ASN A 1075 5.22 17.69 -17.09
N ALA A 1076 4.10 17.20 -16.57
CA ALA A 1076 4.02 15.91 -15.90
C ALA A 1076 4.21 14.71 -16.86
N GLU A 1077 3.77 14.87 -18.11
CA GLU A 1077 3.59 13.81 -19.10
C GLU A 1077 4.22 14.26 -20.43
N PHE A 1078 3.80 13.68 -21.58
CA PHE A 1078 4.23 14.17 -22.90
C PHE A 1078 3.80 15.64 -23.14
N ILE A 1079 4.60 16.38 -23.90
CA ILE A 1079 4.45 17.81 -24.19
C ILE A 1079 3.76 18.04 -25.54
N PHE A 1080 3.96 17.14 -26.50
CA PHE A 1080 3.34 17.15 -27.81
C PHE A 1080 2.31 16.03 -27.94
N PRO A 1081 1.42 16.07 -28.96
CA PRO A 1081 0.53 14.96 -29.24
C PRO A 1081 1.33 13.66 -29.41
N VAL A 1082 0.95 12.63 -28.64
CA VAL A 1082 1.58 11.31 -28.68
C VAL A 1082 1.39 10.72 -30.09
N PRO A 1083 2.47 10.33 -30.79
CA PRO A 1083 2.34 9.61 -32.05
C PRO A 1083 1.51 8.34 -31.85
N LYS A 1084 0.63 8.04 -32.81
CA LYS A 1084 0.00 6.72 -32.86
C LYS A 1084 1.10 5.69 -33.12
N ASP A 1085 1.09 4.58 -32.38
CA ASP A 1085 2.01 3.48 -32.63
C ASP A 1085 1.78 2.95 -34.06
N ASP A 1086 2.83 2.92 -34.88
CA ASP A 1086 2.76 2.60 -36.31
C ASP A 1086 2.94 1.08 -36.50
N PRO A 1087 1.98 0.35 -37.11
CA PRO A 1087 2.09 -1.09 -37.29
C PRO A 1087 3.26 -1.53 -38.18
N ASN A 1088 3.90 -0.61 -38.90
CA ASN A 1088 5.10 -0.90 -39.70
C ASN A 1088 6.41 -0.79 -38.89
N ILE A 1089 6.37 -0.24 -37.67
CA ILE A 1089 7.55 -0.09 -36.80
C ILE A 1089 7.75 -1.36 -35.97
N LYS A 1090 8.87 -2.05 -36.20
CA LYS A 1090 9.27 -3.21 -35.39
C LYS A 1090 9.87 -2.75 -34.05
N TYR A 1091 9.03 -2.64 -33.03
CA TYR A 1091 9.43 -2.33 -31.66
C TYR A 1091 10.38 -3.39 -31.06
N SER A 1092 11.26 -2.95 -30.15
CA SER A 1092 12.19 -3.82 -29.44
C SER A 1092 11.46 -4.71 -28.43
N PRO A 1093 11.83 -6.01 -28.31
CA PRO A 1093 11.22 -6.90 -27.33
C PRO A 1093 11.47 -6.44 -25.89
N VAL A 1094 10.67 -6.93 -24.96
CA VAL A 1094 10.89 -6.73 -23.51
C VAL A 1094 11.82 -7.83 -23.02
N VAL A 1095 12.96 -7.47 -22.43
CA VAL A 1095 13.86 -8.44 -21.76
C VAL A 1095 13.71 -8.37 -20.23
N PRO A 1096 13.95 -9.47 -19.48
CA PRO A 1096 13.71 -9.52 -18.04
C PRO A 1096 14.44 -8.46 -17.21
N GLU A 1097 15.53 -7.88 -17.74
CA GLU A 1097 16.35 -6.86 -17.09
C GLU A 1097 15.67 -5.47 -17.07
N GLU A 1098 14.83 -5.16 -18.05
CA GLU A 1098 14.28 -3.80 -18.26
C GLU A 1098 13.26 -3.36 -17.21
N ASN A 1099 12.72 -4.30 -16.43
CA ASN A 1099 11.76 -4.05 -15.34
C ASN A 1099 12.26 -4.47 -13.94
N LYS A 1100 13.54 -4.83 -13.78
CA LYS A 1100 14.12 -5.19 -12.46
C LYS A 1100 14.23 -4.02 -11.47
N ASP A 1101 14.10 -2.78 -11.94
CA ASP A 1101 13.99 -1.58 -11.13
C ASP A 1101 12.54 -1.11 -10.87
N LEU A 1102 11.54 -1.73 -11.51
CA LEU A 1102 10.12 -1.51 -11.18
C LEU A 1102 9.74 -2.16 -9.83
N GLY A 1103 8.66 -1.65 -9.22
CA GLY A 1103 8.17 -2.08 -7.92
C GLY A 1103 7.26 -3.30 -8.02
N SER A 1104 5.97 -3.04 -8.17
CA SER A 1104 4.95 -4.10 -8.16
C SER A 1104 5.04 -5.01 -9.39
N ALA A 1105 4.57 -6.25 -9.25
CA ALA A 1105 4.37 -7.14 -10.39
C ALA A 1105 3.41 -6.55 -11.42
N LYS A 1106 2.48 -5.66 -11.01
CA LYS A 1106 1.62 -4.93 -11.94
C LYS A 1106 2.36 -3.86 -12.73
N ASP A 1107 3.34 -3.15 -12.16
CA ASP A 1107 4.16 -2.20 -12.94
C ASP A 1107 5.03 -2.97 -13.94
N LYS A 1108 5.64 -4.06 -13.48
CA LYS A 1108 6.40 -4.99 -14.33
C LYS A 1108 5.53 -5.53 -15.47
N ALA A 1109 4.27 -5.89 -15.22
CA ALA A 1109 3.31 -6.34 -16.23
C ALA A 1109 2.80 -5.22 -17.15
N ALA A 1110 2.54 -4.01 -16.63
CA ALA A 1110 2.12 -2.86 -17.43
C ALA A 1110 3.20 -2.42 -18.43
N TYR A 1111 4.47 -2.63 -18.10
CA TYR A 1111 5.61 -2.45 -19.01
C TYR A 1111 5.75 -3.58 -20.04
N VAL A 1112 5.35 -4.80 -19.69
CA VAL A 1112 5.38 -5.99 -20.57
C VAL A 1112 4.22 -6.00 -21.57
N ASN A 1113 3.06 -5.45 -21.20
CA ASN A 1113 1.87 -5.42 -22.04
C ASN A 1113 2.06 -4.57 -23.31
N THR A 1114 2.42 -5.23 -24.40
CA THR A 1114 2.11 -4.75 -25.76
C THR A 1114 0.59 -4.64 -25.97
N PRO A 1115 0.14 -3.89 -26.99
CA PRO A 1115 -1.17 -4.14 -27.59
C PRO A 1115 -1.28 -5.64 -27.95
N PRO A 1116 -2.47 -6.25 -27.88
CA PRO A 1116 -2.62 -7.65 -28.28
C PRO A 1116 -2.22 -7.80 -29.75
N ASP A 1117 -1.34 -8.76 -30.03
CA ASP A 1117 -1.05 -9.17 -31.40
C ASP A 1117 -2.35 -9.49 -32.14
N VAL A 1118 -2.43 -9.05 -33.39
CA VAL A 1118 -3.54 -9.41 -34.27
C VAL A 1118 -3.54 -10.94 -34.41
N LEU A 1119 -4.70 -11.55 -34.17
CA LEU A 1119 -4.87 -13.00 -34.26
C LEU A 1119 -4.57 -13.51 -35.68
N GLU A 1120 -3.34 -13.96 -35.92
CA GLU A 1120 -3.01 -14.85 -37.04
C GLU A 1120 -3.58 -16.26 -36.76
N THR A 1121 -4.91 -16.38 -36.79
CA THR A 1121 -5.56 -17.65 -37.10
C THR A 1121 -5.31 -17.98 -38.57
N PRO A 1122 -4.72 -19.14 -38.92
CA PRO A 1122 -4.36 -19.44 -40.30
C PRO A 1122 -5.62 -19.54 -41.17
N ALA A 1123 -5.70 -18.70 -42.20
CA ALA A 1123 -6.81 -18.70 -43.13
C ALA A 1123 -6.71 -19.89 -44.11
N THR A 1124 -7.54 -20.91 -43.92
CA THR A 1124 -7.81 -21.91 -44.96
C THR A 1124 -8.46 -21.24 -46.17
N PRO A 1125 -7.99 -21.50 -47.41
CA PRO A 1125 -8.50 -20.80 -48.60
C PRO A 1125 -9.95 -21.20 -48.93
N PRO A 1126 -10.79 -20.25 -49.40
CA PRO A 1126 -12.13 -20.56 -49.91
C PRO A 1126 -12.07 -21.27 -51.27
N PRO A 1127 -13.08 -22.07 -51.64
CA PRO A 1127 -13.13 -22.75 -52.94
C PRO A 1127 -13.38 -21.76 -54.09
N PRO A 1128 -12.84 -22.01 -55.30
CA PRO A 1128 -13.09 -21.18 -56.47
C PRO A 1128 -14.53 -21.38 -57.01
N PRO A 1129 -15.18 -20.32 -57.55
CA PRO A 1129 -16.49 -20.44 -58.18
C PRO A 1129 -16.40 -21.11 -59.56
N PRO A 1130 -17.49 -21.75 -60.04
CA PRO A 1130 -17.50 -22.44 -61.33
C PRO A 1130 -17.53 -21.46 -62.52
N THR A 1131 -16.82 -21.82 -63.58
CA THR A 1131 -16.85 -21.14 -64.89
C THR A 1131 -17.15 -22.14 -66.00
N THR A 1132 -18.08 -21.81 -66.90
CA THR A 1132 -18.51 -22.67 -68.01
C THR A 1132 -18.28 -22.02 -69.37
N ASP A 1133 -17.48 -22.69 -70.21
CA ASP A 1133 -17.38 -22.65 -71.67
C ASP A 1133 -17.54 -21.34 -72.47
N SER A 1134 -16.50 -20.99 -73.25
CA SER A 1134 -16.58 -21.02 -74.73
C SER A 1134 -15.21 -20.87 -75.44
N THR A 1135 -14.60 -22.02 -75.76
CA THR A 1135 -13.93 -22.46 -77.03
C THR A 1135 -13.83 -21.50 -78.26
N PRO A 1136 -13.02 -21.81 -79.31
CA PRO A 1136 -11.64 -22.38 -79.41
C PRO A 1136 -10.85 -21.63 -80.57
N PRO A 1137 -9.94 -22.20 -81.43
CA PRO A 1137 -9.11 -23.42 -81.41
C PRO A 1137 -7.60 -23.24 -81.75
N GLN A 1138 -6.90 -24.39 -81.75
CA GLN A 1138 -5.52 -24.68 -82.22
C GLN A 1138 -5.34 -24.57 -83.76
N PRO A 1139 -4.09 -24.55 -84.35
CA PRO A 1139 -3.14 -25.70 -84.42
C PRO A 1139 -1.61 -25.32 -84.41
N SER A 1140 -0.60 -26.21 -84.44
CA SER A 1140 -0.40 -27.62 -84.00
C SER A 1140 1.09 -28.06 -84.17
N ASN A 1141 1.43 -29.28 -83.71
CA ASN A 1141 2.54 -30.18 -84.14
C ASN A 1141 3.98 -30.08 -83.56
N ASN A 1142 4.50 -31.29 -83.26
CA ASN A 1142 5.89 -31.80 -83.27
C ASN A 1142 6.89 -31.31 -82.19
N SER A 1143 7.83 -32.14 -81.69
CA SER A 1143 7.94 -33.63 -81.70
C SER A 1143 9.05 -34.15 -80.76
N GLU A 1144 8.87 -35.37 -80.25
CA GLU A 1144 9.91 -36.36 -79.82
C GLU A 1144 10.76 -36.15 -78.55
N THR A 1145 11.09 -37.31 -77.95
CA THR A 1145 11.97 -37.54 -76.78
C THR A 1145 13.18 -38.40 -77.23
N PRO A 1146 14.26 -38.57 -76.44
CA PRO A 1146 14.32 -39.60 -75.38
C PRO A 1146 14.97 -39.08 -74.07
N ASN A 1147 14.70 -39.59 -72.85
CA ASN A 1147 14.73 -40.95 -72.26
C ASN A 1147 16.13 -41.57 -72.05
N THR A 1148 16.46 -41.87 -70.77
CA THR A 1148 17.05 -43.12 -70.20
C THR A 1148 17.66 -42.86 -68.80
N ASP A 1149 17.66 -43.76 -67.80
CA ASP A 1149 16.68 -44.81 -67.44
C ASP A 1149 16.96 -45.38 -66.01
N ASN A 1150 16.08 -46.29 -65.53
CA ASN A 1150 16.31 -47.37 -64.55
C ASN A 1150 16.27 -47.13 -63.01
N SER A 1151 15.04 -47.02 -62.49
CA SER A 1151 14.32 -48.11 -61.76
C SER A 1151 14.58 -48.49 -60.26
N PRO A 1152 13.55 -49.09 -59.57
CA PRO A 1152 13.38 -49.12 -58.09
C PRO A 1152 13.11 -50.60 -57.60
N PRO A 1153 12.22 -51.00 -56.62
CA PRO A 1153 11.37 -50.32 -55.60
C PRO A 1153 11.32 -51.02 -54.20
N SER A 1154 10.23 -50.77 -53.45
CA SER A 1154 9.57 -51.58 -52.38
C SER A 1154 10.29 -51.84 -51.03
N ASP A 1155 9.66 -52.16 -49.87
CA ASP A 1155 8.30 -52.06 -49.27
C ASP A 1155 8.46 -52.41 -47.74
N GLU A 1156 7.53 -52.36 -46.76
CA GLU A 1156 6.07 -52.10 -46.64
C GLU A 1156 5.70 -51.65 -45.18
N SER A 1157 4.40 -51.63 -44.86
CA SER A 1157 3.64 -51.27 -43.64
C SER A 1157 3.93 -51.93 -42.26
N SER A 1158 3.30 -51.33 -41.22
CA SER A 1158 3.09 -51.86 -39.85
C SER A 1158 2.12 -53.05 -39.80
N PRO A 1159 2.14 -53.88 -38.73
CA PRO A 1159 1.07 -53.76 -37.72
C PRO A 1159 1.50 -54.13 -36.27
N SER A 1160 0.52 -54.32 -35.37
CA SER A 1160 0.69 -54.54 -33.92
C SER A 1160 -0.19 -55.70 -33.37
N ILE A 1161 0.03 -56.09 -32.09
CA ILE A 1161 -0.75 -57.03 -31.22
C ILE A 1161 -0.88 -58.52 -31.68
N PRO A 1162 -1.34 -59.51 -30.84
CA PRO A 1162 -1.44 -59.63 -29.36
C PRO A 1162 -1.00 -61.03 -28.77
N ILE A 1163 -1.41 -61.33 -27.51
CA ILE A 1163 -1.63 -62.68 -26.87
C ILE A 1163 -0.49 -63.28 -25.98
N SER A 1164 -0.86 -64.22 -25.09
CA SER A 1164 -0.24 -64.64 -23.82
C SER A 1164 -0.09 -66.17 -23.65
N GLY A 1165 0.69 -66.64 -22.66
CA GLY A 1165 0.37 -67.92 -21.97
C GLY A 1165 1.47 -68.77 -21.28
N ILE A 1166 1.41 -68.84 -19.93
CA ILE A 1166 1.47 -70.06 -19.06
C ILE A 1166 2.69 -71.02 -19.09
N ALA A 1167 3.39 -71.16 -17.94
CA ALA A 1167 3.69 -72.44 -17.24
C ALA A 1167 4.42 -72.22 -15.88
N GLY A 1168 4.26 -73.13 -14.91
CA GLY A 1168 5.00 -73.22 -13.62
C GLY A 1168 5.67 -74.59 -13.48
N PRO A 1169 5.75 -75.24 -12.28
CA PRO A 1169 5.41 -74.84 -10.89
C PRO A 1169 6.62 -75.19 -9.93
N PRO A 1170 6.51 -75.58 -8.63
CA PRO A 1170 5.43 -75.57 -7.61
C PRO A 1170 5.88 -74.74 -6.35
N GLU A 1171 5.61 -74.93 -5.04
CA GLU A 1171 5.01 -75.97 -4.14
C GLU A 1171 4.21 -75.39 -2.93
N THR A 1172 3.69 -76.32 -2.11
CA THR A 1172 3.17 -76.37 -0.71
C THR A 1172 3.48 -75.26 0.33
N SER A 1173 2.68 -75.04 1.40
CA SER A 1173 1.29 -75.48 1.75
C SER A 1173 0.79 -74.97 3.14
N HIS A 1174 -0.55 -74.96 3.36
CA HIS A 1174 -1.28 -75.14 4.66
C HIS A 1174 -1.27 -74.01 5.73
N VAL A 1175 -2.22 -73.85 6.69
CA VAL A 1175 -3.68 -74.16 6.87
C VAL A 1175 -4.22 -73.34 8.10
N TYR A 1176 -5.52 -73.40 8.42
CA TYR A 1176 -6.21 -72.80 9.58
C TYR A 1176 -5.62 -73.12 10.98
N ALA A 1177 -5.87 -72.24 11.98
CA ALA A 1177 -6.62 -72.50 13.24
C ALA A 1177 -6.11 -71.79 14.53
N ASP A 1178 -7.07 -71.54 15.42
CA ASP A 1178 -7.04 -71.44 16.89
C ASP A 1178 -6.31 -70.33 17.69
N ALA A 1179 -6.96 -69.98 18.81
CA ALA A 1179 -6.44 -69.26 19.96
C ALA A 1179 -6.22 -70.26 21.13
N PRO A 1180 -5.53 -69.85 22.21
CA PRO A 1180 -6.31 -69.69 23.44
C PRO A 1180 -5.87 -68.49 24.30
N ALA A 1181 -6.68 -68.18 25.31
CA ALA A 1181 -6.30 -67.31 26.42
C ALA A 1181 -5.83 -68.14 27.63
N LEU A 1182 -4.99 -67.57 28.50
CA LEU A 1182 -5.21 -67.54 29.96
C LEU A 1182 -4.21 -66.60 30.66
N SER A 1183 -4.49 -66.31 31.94
CA SER A 1183 -3.77 -65.37 32.82
C SER A 1183 -2.99 -66.19 33.91
N PRO A 1184 -2.70 -65.80 35.19
CA PRO A 1184 -3.23 -64.71 36.03
C PRO A 1184 -2.28 -64.02 37.08
N VAL A 1185 -2.87 -63.10 37.86
CA VAL A 1185 -2.62 -62.82 39.31
C VAL A 1185 -1.24 -62.32 39.79
N SER A 1186 -1.22 -61.10 40.36
CA SER A 1186 -1.09 -60.93 41.83
C SER A 1186 -1.45 -59.52 42.35
N GLN A 1187 -2.33 -59.50 43.35
CA GLN A 1187 -2.68 -58.41 44.27
C GLN A 1187 -2.71 -59.06 45.67
N PRO A 1188 -2.47 -58.34 46.80
CA PRO A 1188 -3.49 -57.48 47.43
C PRO A 1188 -2.86 -56.20 48.07
N THR A 1189 -3.47 -55.34 48.91
CA THR A 1189 -4.55 -55.49 49.92
C THR A 1189 -5.07 -54.09 50.34
N LYS A 1190 -6.30 -53.80 50.81
CA LYS A 1190 -7.69 -54.28 50.59
C LYS A 1190 -8.63 -53.29 51.36
N PHE A 1191 -9.95 -53.50 51.32
CA PHE A 1191 -10.98 -52.93 52.20
C PHE A 1191 -11.53 -51.51 51.84
N THR A 1192 -12.31 -50.94 52.77
CA THR A 1192 -13.73 -50.54 52.53
C THR A 1192 -14.21 -49.60 53.69
N SER A 1193 -15.44 -49.07 53.80
CA SER A 1193 -16.75 -49.55 53.32
C SER A 1193 -17.89 -48.52 53.35
N ASN A 1194 -18.96 -48.82 52.57
CA ASN A 1194 -20.37 -48.48 52.80
C ASN A 1194 -20.80 -46.99 52.67
N LYS A 1195 -22.06 -46.65 52.36
CA LYS A 1195 -23.29 -47.47 52.15
C LYS A 1195 -24.20 -46.85 51.06
N LEU A 1196 -25.28 -47.53 50.68
CA LEU A 1196 -26.18 -47.16 49.58
C LEU A 1196 -27.57 -46.67 50.05
N SER A 1197 -28.34 -46.16 49.08
CA SER A 1197 -29.81 -46.23 48.88
C SER A 1197 -30.80 -45.19 49.47
N VAL A 1198 -31.31 -44.35 48.55
CA VAL A 1198 -32.74 -44.15 48.21
C VAL A 1198 -33.75 -43.60 49.24
N LEU A 1199 -34.39 -42.49 48.86
CA LEU A 1199 -35.87 -42.37 48.87
C LEU A 1199 -36.37 -41.64 47.60
N LYS A 1200 -37.63 -41.86 47.20
CA LYS A 1200 -38.31 -41.28 46.03
C LYS A 1200 -39.43 -40.30 46.44
N LEU A 1201 -40.01 -39.64 45.43
CA LEU A 1201 -41.24 -38.80 45.40
C LEU A 1201 -40.95 -37.30 45.62
N TYR A 1202 -41.52 -36.36 44.85
CA TYR A 1202 -42.79 -36.35 44.10
C TYR A 1202 -42.72 -35.75 42.68
N PHE A 1203 -43.71 -36.07 41.84
CA PHE A 1203 -44.05 -35.32 40.62
C PHE A 1203 -45.12 -34.26 40.95
N ARG A 1204 -44.89 -32.98 40.58
CA ARG A 1204 -45.91 -31.97 40.18
C ARG A 1204 -45.26 -30.59 40.01
N GLY A 1205 -45.63 -29.83 38.96
CA GLY A 1205 -45.36 -28.40 38.89
C GLY A 1205 -44.92 -27.85 37.53
N VAL A 1206 -45.79 -27.98 36.50
CA VAL A 1206 -45.76 -27.29 35.19
C VAL A 1206 -44.46 -27.41 34.41
#